data_AF-A0A9N8KB77-F1
#
_entry.id   AF-A0A9N8KB77-F1
#
_cell.length_a   1.000
_cell.length_b   1.000
_cell.length_c   1.000
_cell.angle_alpha   90.00
_cell.angle_beta   90.00
_cell.angle_gamma   90.00
#
_symmetry.space_group_name_H-M   'P 1'
#
loop_
_entity.id
_entity.type
_entity.pdbx_description
1 polymer ?
#
loop_
_entity_poly.entity_id
_entity_poly.type
_entity_poly.pdbx_seq_one_letter_code
_entity_poly.pdbx_strand_id
1 'polypeptide(L)'
;MNMNSRHDSFYESQDKRSSLGFMDPPSSPLSSVPGDLDYQRVPQDLQHIMPDNSIEDRRSRLSSASSSAVMSTIHVASPNNTLHESPTFVRRSERKRKVPTRYMKGAESDDVSLVVKIKVNPERLGQILHPAPPTPSTATSSPEPMLPTSPEFEPGILLPETQPVTLVAPNHDLIALSLVITKKVPIEQKPNPRGQPEIWAESRHHLCESLSGLYASWQGSYYGKNGVAKAFMLDGNGHARDHLDENVIILRASGSMAKDGENGMKQREDQEPKHQYRAMVNSIQQQSPVAVICGDKNSQVPSKMPHKYNSLDWYKVTHVWTERDRFNVIKYRLEKLDSTTAGWWVPQGSEPVVELGALGSPVNQHCDSCRSDYDQIYLCGWMCLNSKCENFWLLADGSTPDAAQLIYDPRFLKQKVFWANEQAPLSFRFPPYTTSAIAGEDYKAENLRGMTCPECGKCNARVKWEGWECTGCGFEHKPRITPLPAASIQDQNYPVTDAYPSSHDSTLPHVKISVDFSHNYRWITYKFKVSATEEGEVVHGIANKVVREEVGGPNEMWEHLQTNCHGLVRRELSNALMNSFTINYGMPYKFIAAGDSLPFTDAPWPVTEAVSRLNWADRMTSGNDVEEQEKFNELYLVAYLQDQSMSYHDDGEKGLGSTVATLSLGGRADMNFRPKAPFYHGMKAITHNQKKMTVMTMDDPLPEFPNYELRKQFIAEIQNSNLSDDEDKERRAEMAVALRAAYASKKSHSKVDDYVKLSLGHGDIVIMRGAHLQKYYEHGVTPKGLMRYALTCRTVLPGHLKKSELPDYEVDLVQNEYDGRRIAK
;
A
#
# COMPACT_ATOMS: atom_id res chain seq x y z
N MET A 1 -20.67 64.36 15.93
CA MET A 1 -21.52 64.43 17.15
C MET A 1 -21.23 63.22 18.03
N ASN A 2 -21.89 63.10 19.18
CA ASN A 2 -21.43 62.33 20.34
C ASN A 2 -21.74 60.81 20.32
N MET A 3 -20.92 60.08 21.10
CA MET A 3 -21.22 58.87 21.90
C MET A 3 -21.45 57.49 21.23
N ASN A 4 -20.65 56.52 21.69
CA ASN A 4 -21.01 55.29 22.44
C ASN A 4 -22.46 54.73 22.25
N SER A 5 -22.69 53.42 22.17
CA SER A 5 -21.99 52.32 22.87
C SER A 5 -22.25 50.90 22.30
N ARG A 6 -21.33 49.97 22.59
CA ARG A 6 -21.52 48.52 22.90
C ARG A 6 -22.77 47.80 22.37
N HIS A 7 -22.55 46.72 21.61
CA HIS A 7 -22.81 45.35 22.13
C HIS A 7 -22.09 44.27 21.31
N ASP A 8 -21.56 43.25 21.98
CA ASP A 8 -20.84 42.12 21.36
C ASP A 8 -21.77 40.98 20.92
N SER A 9 -21.39 40.26 19.86
CA SER A 9 -21.93 38.93 19.55
C SER A 9 -20.81 38.03 18.99
N PHE A 10 -20.40 37.04 19.78
CA PHE A 10 -19.32 36.11 19.42
C PHE A 10 -19.73 35.12 18.31
N TYR A 11 -18.76 34.73 17.49
CA TYR A 11 -18.90 33.64 16.51
C TYR A 11 -18.29 32.36 17.07
N GLU A 12 -19.02 31.24 17.04
CA GLU A 12 -18.47 29.94 17.48
C GLU A 12 -17.44 29.39 16.48
N SER A 13 -16.33 28.87 16.99
CA SER A 13 -15.48 27.90 16.30
C SER A 13 -15.54 26.56 17.04
N GLN A 14 -16.10 25.53 16.40
CA GLN A 14 -16.27 24.21 17.02
C GLN A 14 -15.15 23.23 16.69
N ASP A 15 -14.62 22.58 17.73
CA ASP A 15 -13.64 21.50 17.65
C ASP A 15 -14.06 20.36 16.70
N LYS A 16 -13.16 19.98 15.79
CA LYS A 16 -13.23 18.67 15.11
C LYS A 16 -12.30 17.67 15.77
N ARG A 17 -12.83 16.98 16.79
CA ARG A 17 -12.20 15.78 17.36
C ARG A 17 -11.91 14.74 16.27
N SER A 18 -10.72 14.15 16.32
CA SER A 18 -10.28 13.14 15.36
C SER A 18 -11.06 11.82 15.51
N SER A 19 -11.68 11.38 14.42
CA SER A 19 -12.22 10.02 14.28
C SER A 19 -11.19 9.10 13.65
N LEU A 20 -10.91 7.96 14.28
CA LEU A 20 -10.08 6.89 13.72
C LEU A 20 -10.77 6.25 12.51
N GLY A 21 -10.50 6.77 11.32
CA GLY A 21 -10.68 6.06 10.06
C GLY A 21 -9.39 5.31 9.71
N PHE A 22 -9.53 4.12 9.11
CA PHE A 22 -8.41 3.53 8.39
C PHE A 22 -8.14 4.43 7.18
N MET A 23 -6.88 4.82 6.99
CA MET A 23 -6.44 5.45 5.75
C MET A 23 -5.88 4.36 4.86
N ASP A 24 -6.46 4.20 3.68
CA ASP A 24 -5.87 3.43 2.60
C ASP A 24 -4.49 4.02 2.24
N PRO A 25 -3.52 3.20 1.78
CA PRO A 25 -2.25 3.71 1.31
C PRO A 25 -2.46 4.66 0.13
N PRO A 26 -1.62 5.70 -0.03
CA PRO A 26 -1.81 6.71 -1.07
C PRO A 26 -1.79 6.07 -2.46
N SER A 27 -2.89 6.28 -3.20
CA SER A 27 -3.06 5.81 -4.58
C SER A 27 -1.94 6.30 -5.50
N SER A 28 -1.35 5.40 -6.28
CA SER A 28 -0.44 5.77 -7.38
C SER A 28 -1.08 6.81 -8.31
N PRO A 29 -0.31 7.79 -8.82
CA PRO A 29 -0.85 8.90 -9.62
C PRO A 29 -1.16 8.46 -11.06
N LEU A 30 -2.22 7.66 -11.23
CA LEU A 30 -2.71 7.17 -12.52
C LEU A 30 -4.14 7.68 -12.76
N SER A 31 -4.24 8.89 -13.28
CA SER A 31 -5.48 9.43 -13.89
C SER A 31 -5.09 10.38 -15.02
N SER A 32 -5.59 10.12 -16.23
CA SER A 32 -5.41 10.93 -17.45
C SER A 32 -3.98 11.38 -17.79
N VAL A 33 -3.31 10.63 -18.66
CA VAL A 33 -2.33 11.20 -19.59
C VAL A 33 -3.06 11.46 -20.90
N PRO A 34 -3.16 12.70 -21.40
CA PRO A 34 -3.64 12.96 -22.75
C PRO A 34 -2.70 12.33 -23.78
N GLY A 35 -3.24 11.69 -24.81
CA GLY A 35 -2.43 11.33 -25.97
C GLY A 35 -2.08 12.61 -26.74
N ASP A 36 -0.80 12.96 -26.74
CA ASP A 36 -0.03 13.53 -27.87
C ASP A 36 1.44 13.69 -27.41
N LEU A 37 2.40 13.28 -28.25
CA LEU A 37 3.84 13.23 -27.91
C LEU A 37 4.67 13.93 -28.99
N ASP A 38 4.63 15.26 -28.99
CA ASP A 38 5.53 16.09 -29.80
C ASP A 38 6.83 16.45 -29.05
N TYR A 39 7.94 16.36 -29.77
CA TYR A 39 9.27 16.75 -29.29
C TYR A 39 9.53 18.24 -29.56
N GLN A 40 9.92 19.03 -28.53
CA GLN A 40 11.16 19.85 -28.56
C GLN A 40 11.41 20.75 -27.31
N ARG A 41 12.71 20.82 -26.96
CA ARG A 41 13.58 21.96 -26.48
C ARG A 41 13.08 23.05 -25.49
N VAL A 42 14.08 23.65 -24.85
CA VAL A 42 14.14 24.54 -23.64
C VAL A 42 15.42 25.42 -23.81
N PRO A 43 15.67 26.62 -23.18
CA PRO A 43 15.04 27.34 -22.04
C PRO A 43 14.73 28.87 -22.27
N GLN A 44 14.55 29.61 -21.15
CA GLN A 44 14.78 31.06 -20.87
C GLN A 44 13.52 31.96 -20.66
N ASP A 45 13.41 32.87 -19.67
CA ASP A 45 14.23 33.12 -18.45
C ASP A 45 13.53 34.00 -17.36
N LEU A 46 14.13 34.08 -16.15
CA LEU A 46 14.11 35.17 -15.11
C LEU A 46 12.83 35.69 -14.38
N GLN A 47 12.85 35.61 -13.03
CA GLN A 47 12.62 36.68 -11.99
C GLN A 47 11.21 37.36 -11.81
N HIS A 48 10.80 37.96 -10.66
CA HIS A 48 11.32 38.11 -9.27
C HIS A 48 10.17 38.51 -8.25
N ILE A 49 10.55 38.81 -6.99
CA ILE A 49 9.81 39.59 -5.94
C ILE A 49 8.85 38.85 -4.95
N MET A 50 9.08 39.12 -3.65
CA MET A 50 8.31 38.88 -2.39
C MET A 50 8.31 40.23 -1.59
N PRO A 51 7.70 40.45 -0.37
CA PRO A 51 7.22 39.52 0.68
C PRO A 51 5.76 39.90 1.19
N ASP A 52 5.28 39.91 2.45
CA ASP A 52 5.89 39.80 3.80
C ASP A 52 4.94 39.44 5.00
N ASN A 53 5.54 39.38 6.20
CA ASN A 53 5.12 39.40 7.63
C ASN A 53 3.75 40.04 8.05
N SER A 54 3.22 39.92 9.30
CA SER A 54 3.66 39.38 10.63
C SER A 54 2.41 38.87 11.41
N ILE A 55 2.38 37.89 12.35
CA ILE A 55 3.08 37.57 13.63
C ILE A 55 2.49 38.27 14.90
N GLU A 56 2.42 37.52 16.03
CA GLU A 56 2.12 37.87 17.45
C GLU A 56 0.66 37.80 18.00
N ASP A 57 0.38 37.50 19.29
CA ASP A 57 0.94 36.48 20.24
C ASP A 57 0.01 36.31 21.51
N ARG A 58 0.26 35.26 22.32
CA ARG A 58 0.06 35.12 23.80
C ARG A 58 -1.32 34.87 24.48
N ARG A 59 -1.36 33.67 25.11
CA ARG A 59 -1.74 33.36 26.53
C ARG A 59 -3.23 33.41 26.94
N SER A 60 -3.74 32.63 27.93
CA SER A 60 -3.29 31.39 28.61
C SER A 60 -4.34 30.86 29.65
N ARG A 61 -4.19 29.58 30.10
CA ARG A 61 -4.60 28.95 31.39
C ARG A 61 -5.80 27.96 31.48
N LEU A 62 -5.43 26.68 31.63
CA LEU A 62 -5.70 25.75 32.76
C LEU A 62 -7.00 24.91 32.91
N SER A 63 -6.75 23.69 33.43
CA SER A 63 -7.62 22.74 34.17
C SER A 63 -8.64 21.87 33.40
N SER A 64 -9.00 20.64 33.83
CA SER A 64 -8.26 19.58 34.58
C SER A 64 -9.08 18.27 34.64
N ALA A 65 -8.44 17.12 34.89
CA ALA A 65 -9.03 15.82 35.32
C ALA A 65 -9.96 15.08 34.31
N SER A 66 -10.22 13.76 34.42
CA SER A 66 -9.46 12.61 34.95
C SER A 66 -10.07 11.31 34.37
N SER A 67 -9.51 10.13 34.66
CA SER A 67 -10.01 8.83 34.16
C SER A 67 -10.16 7.78 35.27
N SER A 68 -10.95 6.73 35.01
CA SER A 68 -11.19 5.60 35.92
C SER A 68 -11.34 4.28 35.15
N ALA A 69 -10.81 3.19 35.69
CA ALA A 69 -10.91 1.83 35.14
C ALA A 69 -11.22 0.81 36.25
N VAL A 70 -11.74 -0.38 35.90
CA VAL A 70 -12.18 -1.43 36.82
C VAL A 70 -11.76 -2.81 36.28
N MET A 71 -11.42 -3.76 37.16
CA MET A 71 -11.05 -5.14 36.80
C MET A 71 -12.24 -6.09 36.78
N SER A 72 -12.12 -7.22 36.07
CA SER A 72 -13.07 -8.34 36.09
C SER A 72 -12.41 -9.64 35.62
N THR A 73 -12.69 -10.75 36.31
CA THR A 73 -12.15 -12.10 35.99
C THR A 73 -13.13 -12.91 35.14
N ILE A 74 -12.63 -13.82 34.31
CA ILE A 74 -13.41 -14.77 33.48
C ILE A 74 -12.71 -16.14 33.55
N HIS A 75 -13.48 -17.22 33.71
CA HIS A 75 -12.95 -18.60 33.68
C HIS A 75 -13.18 -19.24 32.30
N VAL A 76 -12.26 -20.09 31.87
CA VAL A 76 -12.35 -20.87 30.63
C VAL A 76 -12.01 -22.32 30.95
N ALA A 77 -12.84 -23.27 30.49
CA ALA A 77 -12.61 -24.71 30.70
C ALA A 77 -11.75 -25.32 29.58
N SER A 78 -10.92 -26.31 29.94
CA SER A 78 -10.06 -27.08 29.05
C SER A 78 -10.26 -28.58 29.31
N PRO A 79 -10.10 -29.49 28.32
CA PRO A 79 -10.57 -30.89 28.44
C PRO A 79 -10.02 -31.71 29.61
N ASN A 80 -8.87 -31.32 30.18
CA ASN A 80 -8.26 -32.02 31.33
C ASN A 80 -8.68 -31.46 32.70
N ASN A 81 -9.67 -30.57 32.74
CA ASN A 81 -10.39 -30.10 33.94
C ASN A 81 -9.52 -29.45 35.05
N THR A 82 -8.36 -28.88 34.69
CA THR A 82 -7.57 -28.00 35.57
C THR A 82 -8.02 -26.55 35.44
N LEU A 83 -8.23 -25.88 36.58
CA LEU A 83 -8.59 -24.46 36.65
C LEU A 83 -7.32 -23.60 36.69
N HIS A 84 -7.26 -22.59 35.83
CA HIS A 84 -6.29 -21.50 35.89
C HIS A 84 -7.01 -20.15 35.99
N GLU A 85 -6.50 -19.27 36.85
CA GLU A 85 -6.98 -17.89 36.98
C GLU A 85 -5.92 -16.90 36.46
N SER A 86 -6.34 -15.95 35.63
CA SER A 86 -5.48 -14.92 35.04
C SER A 86 -6.16 -13.54 35.08
N PRO A 87 -5.62 -12.55 35.81
CA PRO A 87 -6.21 -11.21 35.89
C PRO A 87 -5.86 -10.38 34.64
N THR A 88 -6.87 -9.98 33.85
CA THR A 88 -6.69 -9.20 32.62
C THR A 88 -7.40 -7.84 32.68
N PHE A 89 -6.71 -6.76 32.32
CA PHE A 89 -7.30 -5.42 32.22
C PHE A 89 -8.09 -5.23 30.91
N VAL A 90 -9.42 -5.10 31.02
CA VAL A 90 -10.31 -4.90 29.86
C VAL A 90 -10.75 -3.44 29.75
N ARG A 91 -10.28 -2.73 28.72
CA ARG A 91 -10.84 -1.42 28.33
C ARG A 91 -12.17 -1.61 27.60
N ARG A 92 -13.31 -1.46 28.30
CA ARG A 92 -14.62 -1.32 27.64
C ARG A 92 -14.61 -0.08 26.73
N SER A 93 -14.94 -0.27 25.45
CA SER A 93 -15.20 0.85 24.53
C SER A 93 -16.71 0.97 24.27
N GLU A 94 -17.34 2.01 24.81
CA GLU A 94 -18.74 2.32 24.50
C GLU A 94 -18.87 2.90 23.08
N ARG A 95 -18.96 2.02 22.07
CA ARG A 95 -19.39 2.43 20.72
C ARG A 95 -20.90 2.73 20.72
N LYS A 96 -21.27 3.93 21.20
CA LYS A 96 -22.62 4.49 21.06
C LYS A 96 -22.95 4.61 19.57
N ARG A 97 -23.70 3.64 19.02
CA ARG A 97 -24.27 3.70 17.67
C ARG A 97 -25.23 4.89 17.59
N LYS A 98 -24.91 5.91 16.79
CA LYS A 98 -25.86 6.96 16.43
C LYS A 98 -26.89 6.37 15.45
N VAL A 99 -28.13 6.20 15.91
CA VAL A 99 -29.27 5.93 15.04
C VAL A 99 -29.77 7.27 14.45
N PRO A 100 -29.96 7.41 13.13
CA PRO A 100 -30.53 8.62 12.54
C PRO A 100 -32.03 8.73 12.84
N THR A 101 -32.45 9.77 13.53
CA THR A 101 -33.87 10.07 13.79
C THR A 101 -34.48 10.89 12.65
N ARG A 102 -35.46 10.33 11.93
CA ARG A 102 -36.47 11.13 11.22
C ARG A 102 -37.75 10.34 10.97
N TYR A 103 -38.86 11.08 10.91
CA TYR A 103 -40.25 10.61 10.74
C TYR A 103 -40.80 9.69 11.84
N MET A 104 -41.39 10.33 12.85
CA MET A 104 -42.59 9.79 13.48
C MET A 104 -43.82 10.28 12.69
N LYS A 105 -44.79 9.40 12.47
CA LYS A 105 -46.21 9.73 12.28
C LYS A 105 -46.96 8.79 13.22
N GLY A 106 -47.82 9.34 14.07
CA GLY A 106 -48.47 8.57 15.13
C GLY A 106 -49.72 7.83 14.67
N ALA A 107 -49.99 6.71 15.33
CA ALA A 107 -51.31 6.13 15.53
C ALA A 107 -51.29 5.49 16.93
N GLU A 108 -52.37 5.64 17.69
CA GLU A 108 -52.50 5.13 19.06
C GLU A 108 -53.24 3.78 19.06
N SER A 109 -52.82 2.84 19.91
CA SER A 109 -53.73 1.85 20.53
C SER A 109 -52.99 0.96 21.55
N ASP A 110 -53.31 1.19 22.83
CA ASP A 110 -53.49 0.22 23.92
C ASP A 110 -52.35 -0.70 24.41
N ASP A 111 -52.59 -1.26 25.60
CA ASP A 111 -51.62 -1.75 26.59
C ASP A 111 -51.79 -3.27 26.88
N VAL A 112 -51.15 -3.74 27.96
CA VAL A 112 -51.15 -5.07 28.61
C VAL A 112 -49.89 -5.89 28.32
N SER A 113 -48.93 -5.78 29.25
CA SER A 113 -47.82 -6.72 29.39
C SER A 113 -48.18 -7.85 30.36
N LEU A 114 -47.86 -9.10 29.99
CA LEU A 114 -48.05 -10.28 30.84
C LEU A 114 -46.69 -10.92 31.17
N VAL A 115 -46.38 -11.00 32.46
CA VAL A 115 -45.16 -11.62 32.99
C VAL A 115 -45.52 -12.89 33.74
N VAL A 116 -45.02 -14.04 33.28
CA VAL A 116 -45.14 -15.33 33.99
C VAL A 116 -43.77 -15.72 34.55
N LYS A 117 -43.73 -16.03 35.85
CA LYS A 117 -42.57 -16.60 36.53
C LYS A 117 -42.83 -18.08 36.83
N ILE A 118 -41.83 -18.94 36.64
CA ILE A 118 -41.85 -20.32 37.11
C ILE A 118 -40.66 -20.53 38.06
N LYS A 119 -40.92 -21.13 39.23
CA LYS A 119 -39.90 -21.62 40.18
C LYS A 119 -39.71 -23.13 39.98
N VAL A 120 -38.53 -23.63 40.33
CA VAL A 120 -38.29 -25.05 40.62
C VAL A 120 -37.78 -25.16 42.06
N ASN A 121 -38.17 -26.22 42.77
CA ASN A 121 -37.91 -26.41 44.20
C ASN A 121 -36.85 -27.52 44.42
N PRO A 122 -35.89 -27.38 45.35
CA PRO A 122 -34.78 -28.32 45.47
C PRO A 122 -35.02 -29.39 46.55
N GLU A 123 -35.45 -30.59 46.16
CA GLU A 123 -35.31 -31.79 46.99
C GLU A 123 -35.39 -33.07 46.13
N ARG A 124 -34.63 -34.10 46.52
CA ARG A 124 -34.09 -35.21 45.67
C ARG A 124 -32.88 -34.76 44.81
N LEU A 125 -31.77 -35.50 44.77
CA LEU A 125 -31.52 -36.88 45.23
C LEU A 125 -30.16 -36.97 45.98
N GLY A 126 -30.12 -37.68 47.11
CA GLY A 126 -28.87 -38.00 47.82
C GLY A 126 -29.01 -39.31 48.58
N GLN A 127 -28.12 -40.27 48.31
CA GLN A 127 -28.09 -41.58 48.97
C GLN A 127 -26.66 -42.15 49.05
N ILE A 128 -26.24 -42.53 50.27
CA ILE A 128 -25.46 -43.74 50.63
C ILE A 128 -24.04 -43.85 50.00
N LEU A 129 -22.90 -43.50 50.64
CA LEU A 129 -22.17 -44.03 51.84
C LEU A 129 -21.01 -45.03 51.51
N HIS A 130 -19.99 -45.11 52.38
CA HIS A 130 -18.61 -45.67 52.17
C HIS A 130 -18.39 -47.10 52.80
N PRO A 131 -17.16 -47.66 53.10
CA PRO A 131 -15.74 -47.44 52.67
C PRO A 131 -14.79 -48.69 52.45
N ALA A 132 -13.61 -48.48 51.81
CA ALA A 132 -12.24 -49.08 52.06
C ALA A 132 -11.91 -50.61 51.85
N PRO A 133 -10.63 -51.09 51.91
CA PRO A 133 -9.34 -50.69 51.25
C PRO A 133 -8.58 -51.96 50.65
N PRO A 134 -7.27 -52.35 50.84
CA PRO A 134 -5.93 -51.69 50.86
C PRO A 134 -4.73 -52.38 50.07
N THR A 135 -3.86 -51.62 49.36
CA THR A 135 -2.36 -51.86 49.13
C THR A 135 -1.82 -53.14 48.41
N PRO A 136 -0.50 -53.26 48.00
CA PRO A 136 0.68 -52.36 48.14
C PRO A 136 1.60 -52.09 46.89
N SER A 137 2.46 -51.05 47.02
CA SER A 137 3.78 -50.79 46.34
C SER A 137 3.83 -50.56 44.80
N THR A 138 4.80 -49.83 44.22
CA THR A 138 6.14 -49.37 44.69
C THR A 138 6.52 -47.95 44.17
N ALA A 139 7.61 -47.37 44.73
CA ALA A 139 8.31 -46.09 44.46
C ALA A 139 8.36 -45.57 42.99
N THR A 140 8.59 -44.26 42.70
CA THR A 140 9.66 -43.37 43.22
C THR A 140 9.30 -41.87 43.17
N SER A 141 10.05 -41.02 43.90
CA SER A 141 9.72 -39.65 44.31
C SER A 141 10.29 -38.50 43.46
N SER A 142 9.59 -37.35 43.48
CA SER A 142 10.12 -36.00 43.22
C SER A 142 10.32 -35.22 44.54
N PRO A 143 11.06 -34.10 44.54
CA PRO A 143 10.82 -33.02 45.50
C PRO A 143 10.71 -31.61 44.86
N GLU A 144 10.02 -30.70 45.56
CA GLU A 144 9.86 -29.28 45.21
C GLU A 144 11.01 -28.38 45.76
N PRO A 145 11.18 -27.15 45.24
CA PRO A 145 12.18 -26.19 45.74
C PRO A 145 11.70 -25.36 46.94
N MET A 146 12.65 -24.87 47.75
CA MET A 146 12.43 -23.87 48.81
C MET A 146 13.34 -22.65 48.66
N LEU A 147 12.91 -21.50 49.19
CA LEU A 147 13.74 -20.29 49.34
C LEU A 147 14.79 -20.47 50.45
N PRO A 148 15.97 -19.81 50.32
CA PRO A 148 16.82 -19.46 51.44
C PRO A 148 16.91 -17.93 51.68
N THR A 149 16.92 -17.52 52.93
CA THR A 149 17.35 -16.19 53.39
C THR A 149 18.87 -16.11 53.58
N SER A 150 19.40 -14.89 53.72
CA SER A 150 20.82 -14.60 53.96
C SER A 150 21.35 -15.09 55.31
N PRO A 151 22.67 -15.29 55.39
CA PRO A 151 23.46 -14.69 56.48
C PRO A 151 24.69 -13.89 55.97
N GLU A 152 25.27 -13.08 56.85
CA GLU A 152 26.46 -12.27 56.62
C GLU A 152 27.75 -13.09 56.82
N PHE A 153 28.84 -12.75 56.10
CA PHE A 153 30.23 -12.81 56.59
C PHE A 153 31.18 -12.13 55.60
N GLU A 154 32.06 -11.24 56.09
CA GLU A 154 33.20 -10.73 55.29
C GLU A 154 34.34 -11.76 55.21
N PRO A 155 35.15 -11.70 54.15
CA PRO A 155 36.55 -11.39 54.39
C PRO A 155 37.10 -10.30 53.46
N GLY A 156 37.77 -9.29 54.03
CA GLY A 156 38.41 -8.22 53.27
C GLY A 156 39.58 -8.71 52.42
N ILE A 157 39.59 -8.35 51.13
CA ILE A 157 40.74 -8.51 50.22
C ILE A 157 41.10 -7.12 49.69
N LEU A 158 42.36 -6.72 49.88
CA LEU A 158 42.90 -5.46 49.37
C LEU A 158 43.01 -5.51 47.85
N LEU A 159 42.15 -4.76 47.16
CA LEU A 159 42.35 -4.41 45.75
C LEU A 159 43.29 -3.19 45.68
N PRO A 160 44.31 -3.18 44.80
CA PRO A 160 45.16 -2.01 44.60
C PRO A 160 44.38 -0.89 43.92
N GLU A 161 44.68 0.37 44.27
CA GLU A 161 44.04 1.55 43.67
C GLU A 161 44.41 1.68 42.19
N THR A 162 43.53 1.23 41.29
CA THR A 162 43.62 1.56 39.86
C THR A 162 43.24 3.02 39.66
N GLN A 163 44.23 3.92 39.77
CA GLN A 163 44.09 5.31 39.37
C GLN A 163 43.50 5.40 37.95
N PRO A 164 42.49 6.24 37.70
CA PRO A 164 41.94 6.43 36.37
C PRO A 164 42.93 7.20 35.51
N VAL A 165 43.83 6.47 34.84
CA VAL A 165 44.77 7.01 33.85
C VAL A 165 43.97 7.52 32.66
N THR A 166 43.51 8.77 32.79
CA THR A 166 42.66 9.43 31.81
C THR A 166 43.57 9.86 30.66
N LEU A 167 43.82 8.94 29.73
CA LEU A 167 44.49 9.20 28.46
C LEU A 167 43.57 10.05 27.58
N VAL A 168 43.44 11.34 27.95
CA VAL A 168 42.95 12.38 27.05
C VAL A 168 43.99 12.52 25.95
N ALA A 169 43.77 11.82 24.84
CA ALA A 169 44.51 12.07 23.61
C ALA A 169 44.43 13.59 23.31
N PRO A 170 45.56 14.27 23.08
CA PRO A 170 45.56 15.69 22.73
C PRO A 170 44.50 16.03 21.68
N ASN A 171 43.81 17.16 21.83
CA ASN A 171 42.72 17.54 20.91
C ASN A 171 43.16 17.57 19.42
N HIS A 172 44.46 17.80 19.17
CA HIS A 172 45.06 17.73 17.84
C HIS A 172 44.97 16.31 17.22
N ASP A 173 45.20 15.28 18.03
CA ASP A 173 45.16 13.88 17.61
C ASP A 173 43.73 13.45 17.29
N LEU A 174 42.74 13.87 18.09
CA LEU A 174 41.32 13.61 17.81
C LEU A 174 40.84 14.31 16.53
N ILE A 175 41.31 15.53 16.25
CA ILE A 175 41.01 16.23 14.99
C ILE A 175 41.60 15.46 13.80
N ALA A 176 42.88 15.09 13.87
CA ALA A 176 43.53 14.30 12.82
C ALA A 176 42.81 12.96 12.59
N LEU A 177 42.43 12.28 13.67
CA LEU A 177 41.73 11.00 13.65
C LEU A 177 40.33 11.12 13.01
N SER A 178 39.54 12.15 13.35
CA SER A 178 38.26 12.39 12.67
C SER A 178 38.45 12.67 11.19
N LEU A 179 39.43 13.49 10.81
CA LEU A 179 39.66 13.86 9.41
C LEU A 179 40.06 12.65 8.55
N VAL A 180 40.73 11.65 9.13
CA VAL A 180 41.01 10.36 8.48
C VAL A 180 39.76 9.48 8.42
N ILE A 181 39.01 9.33 9.53
CA ILE A 181 37.79 8.50 9.58
C ILE A 181 36.72 9.00 8.61
N THR A 182 36.46 10.31 8.56
CA THR A 182 35.40 10.92 7.74
C THR A 182 35.90 11.35 6.35
N LYS A 183 37.04 10.84 5.88
CA LYS A 183 37.65 11.20 4.61
C LYS A 183 36.79 10.75 3.43
N LYS A 184 36.31 11.71 2.64
CA LYS A 184 35.43 11.45 1.48
C LYS A 184 36.26 11.25 0.21
N VAL A 185 35.90 10.24 -0.59
CA VAL A 185 36.57 9.88 -1.84
C VAL A 185 35.53 9.88 -2.98
N PRO A 186 35.81 10.50 -4.15
CA PRO A 186 34.93 10.43 -5.32
C PRO A 186 34.62 8.99 -5.72
N ILE A 187 33.40 8.69 -6.17
CA ILE A 187 32.93 7.31 -6.41
C ILE A 187 33.78 6.59 -7.46
N GLU A 188 34.30 7.36 -8.41
CA GLU A 188 35.18 6.97 -9.52
C GLU A 188 36.57 6.54 -9.03
N GLN A 189 36.97 7.00 -7.85
CA GLN A 189 38.28 6.77 -7.22
C GLN A 189 38.21 5.76 -6.05
N LYS A 190 37.03 5.21 -5.74
CA LYS A 190 36.87 4.25 -4.63
C LYS A 190 37.46 2.88 -5.00
N PRO A 191 38.18 2.22 -4.07
CA PRO A 191 38.70 0.88 -4.26
C PRO A 191 37.58 -0.17 -4.32
N ASN A 192 37.91 -1.37 -4.80
CA ASN A 192 36.98 -2.50 -4.81
C ASN A 192 36.65 -2.98 -3.38
N PRO A 193 35.42 -3.51 -3.17
CA PRO A 193 35.02 -4.11 -1.90
C PRO A 193 35.81 -5.39 -1.60
N ARG A 194 35.95 -5.73 -0.31
CA ARG A 194 36.58 -6.99 0.15
C ARG A 194 35.71 -8.23 -0.05
N GLY A 195 34.42 -8.05 -0.38
CA GLY A 195 33.46 -9.12 -0.61
C GLY A 195 32.31 -8.70 -1.54
N GLN A 196 31.20 -9.42 -1.47
CA GLN A 196 29.98 -9.18 -2.26
C GLN A 196 28.77 -9.07 -1.33
N PRO A 197 27.70 -8.36 -1.72
CA PRO A 197 26.48 -8.27 -0.93
C PRO A 197 25.72 -9.60 -0.85
N GLU A 198 24.98 -9.79 0.24
CA GLU A 198 24.08 -10.94 0.39
C GLU A 198 23.00 -10.95 -0.70
N ILE A 199 22.38 -9.79 -0.97
CA ILE A 199 21.45 -9.55 -2.09
C ILE A 199 21.73 -8.24 -2.84
N TRP A 200 21.28 -8.15 -4.10
CA TRP A 200 21.46 -6.97 -4.95
C TRP A 200 20.33 -6.78 -5.98
N ALA A 201 20.24 -5.60 -6.58
CA ALA A 201 19.22 -5.29 -7.59
C ALA A 201 19.61 -4.18 -8.57
N GLU A 202 19.15 -4.30 -9.83
CA GLU A 202 19.28 -3.27 -10.88
C GLU A 202 18.11 -2.25 -10.90
N SER A 203 17.08 -2.48 -10.10
CA SER A 203 15.95 -1.57 -9.96
C SER A 203 15.45 -1.56 -8.52
N ARG A 204 14.94 -0.40 -8.07
CA ARG A 204 14.25 -0.29 -6.78
C ARG A 204 12.93 -1.06 -6.79
N HIS A 205 12.36 -1.29 -7.98
CA HIS A 205 11.19 -2.15 -8.18
C HIS A 205 11.47 -3.59 -7.74
N HIS A 206 12.59 -4.18 -8.17
CA HIS A 206 12.94 -5.55 -7.79
C HIS A 206 13.21 -5.67 -6.28
N LEU A 207 13.80 -4.66 -5.64
CA LEU A 207 13.93 -4.65 -4.17
C LEU A 207 12.57 -4.65 -3.48
N CYS A 208 11.62 -3.80 -3.90
CA CYS A 208 10.31 -3.71 -3.26
C CYS A 208 9.48 -4.99 -3.46
N GLU A 209 9.61 -5.62 -4.62
CA GLU A 209 9.03 -6.94 -4.91
C GLU A 209 9.64 -8.05 -4.05
N SER A 210 10.97 -8.21 -4.06
CA SER A 210 11.64 -9.35 -3.39
C SER A 210 11.74 -9.19 -1.87
N LEU A 211 11.96 -7.97 -1.36
CA LEU A 211 12.10 -7.70 0.08
C LEU A 211 10.78 -7.24 0.71
N SER A 212 9.64 -7.59 0.10
CA SER A 212 8.30 -7.20 0.56
C SER A 212 8.04 -7.59 2.01
N GLY A 213 7.87 -6.57 2.86
CA GLY A 213 7.76 -6.69 4.32
C GLY A 213 8.96 -6.10 5.08
N LEU A 214 10.16 -6.14 4.48
CA LEU A 214 11.39 -5.53 5.00
C LEU A 214 11.68 -4.17 4.36
N TYR A 215 11.51 -4.04 3.03
CA TYR A 215 11.62 -2.79 2.30
C TYR A 215 10.58 -2.75 1.18
N ALA A 216 9.62 -1.81 1.23
CA ALA A 216 8.67 -1.55 0.16
C ALA A 216 8.47 -0.04 -0.08
N SER A 217 9.56 0.73 -0.01
CA SER A 217 9.56 2.17 -0.28
C SER A 217 10.01 2.46 -1.72
N TRP A 218 9.03 2.50 -2.63
CA TRP A 218 9.22 2.72 -4.06
C TRP A 218 9.90 4.05 -4.41
N GLN A 219 9.75 5.10 -3.58
CA GLN A 219 10.27 6.45 -3.87
C GLN A 219 11.10 7.06 -2.71
N GLY A 220 10.70 6.86 -1.46
CA GLY A 220 11.45 7.33 -0.28
C GLY A 220 12.66 6.46 0.03
N SER A 221 13.60 6.97 0.85
CA SER A 221 14.73 6.21 1.37
C SER A 221 14.42 5.37 2.61
N TYR A 222 13.35 5.70 3.33
CA TYR A 222 12.98 5.05 4.59
C TYR A 222 11.76 4.14 4.41
N TYR A 223 11.81 2.96 5.03
CA TYR A 223 10.66 2.09 5.17
C TYR A 223 10.46 1.67 6.63
N GLY A 224 9.23 1.82 7.11
CA GLY A 224 8.78 1.37 8.42
C GLY A 224 7.27 1.11 8.40
N LYS A 225 6.81 0.21 9.26
CA LYS A 225 5.41 -0.26 9.31
C LYS A 225 4.98 -0.38 10.76
N ASN A 226 3.71 -0.07 11.04
CA ASN A 226 3.10 -0.13 12.38
C ASN A 226 3.88 0.63 13.48
N GLY A 227 4.59 1.71 13.12
CA GLY A 227 5.39 2.51 14.06
C GLY A 227 6.78 1.96 14.37
N VAL A 228 7.25 0.94 13.64
CA VAL A 228 8.59 0.35 13.79
C VAL A 228 9.40 0.60 12.51
N ALA A 229 10.66 1.01 12.63
CA ALA A 229 11.56 1.14 11.49
C ALA A 229 11.97 -0.26 10.99
N LYS A 230 12.09 -0.44 9.67
CA LYS A 230 12.42 -1.75 9.08
C LYS A 230 13.64 -1.70 8.18
N ALA A 231 13.74 -0.70 7.30
CA ALA A 231 14.91 -0.54 6.45
C ALA A 231 15.16 0.91 6.02
N PHE A 232 16.43 1.19 5.67
CA PHE A 232 16.86 2.41 5.00
C PHE A 232 17.63 2.08 3.71
N MET A 233 17.43 2.90 2.69
CA MET A 233 18.24 2.95 1.47
C MET A 233 19.09 4.22 1.45
N LEU A 234 20.41 4.06 1.35
CA LEU A 234 21.39 5.13 1.31
C LEU A 234 21.92 5.25 -0.12
N ASP A 235 21.72 6.40 -0.75
CA ASP A 235 21.86 6.62 -2.20
C ASP A 235 22.40 8.04 -2.45
N GLY A 236 22.47 8.51 -3.70
CA GLY A 236 23.05 9.79 -4.14
C GLY A 236 22.40 11.09 -3.65
N ASN A 237 21.67 11.09 -2.53
CA ASN A 237 21.07 12.27 -1.90
C ASN A 237 21.34 12.36 -0.37
N GLY A 238 22.54 11.96 0.04
CA GLY A 238 23.03 12.12 1.41
C GLY A 238 23.23 13.59 1.81
N HIS A 239 23.27 13.86 3.11
CA HIS A 239 23.64 15.17 3.65
C HIS A 239 25.16 15.41 3.59
N ALA A 240 25.60 16.67 3.57
CA ALA A 240 27.03 17.02 3.56
C ALA A 240 27.78 16.40 4.76
N ARG A 241 27.13 16.35 5.92
CA ARG A 241 27.62 15.74 7.18
C ARG A 241 27.03 14.35 7.46
N ASP A 242 26.65 13.58 6.43
CA ASP A 242 26.48 12.13 6.59
C ASP A 242 27.85 11.42 6.54
N HIS A 243 27.93 10.22 7.12
CA HIS A 243 29.13 9.39 7.26
C HIS A 243 28.76 7.91 7.14
N LEU A 244 29.65 7.08 6.59
CA LEU A 244 29.50 5.62 6.53
C LEU A 244 30.88 4.95 6.57
N ASP A 245 31.10 4.06 7.52
CA ASP A 245 32.26 3.17 7.55
C ASP A 245 31.85 1.68 7.68
N GLU A 246 32.74 0.81 8.14
CA GLU A 246 32.46 -0.61 8.38
C GLU A 246 31.38 -0.83 9.45
N ASN A 247 31.42 -0.02 10.52
CA ASN A 247 30.65 -0.28 11.74
C ASN A 247 29.64 0.81 12.05
N VAL A 248 29.76 2.01 11.47
CA VAL A 248 28.99 3.19 11.87
C VAL A 248 28.42 3.91 10.66
N ILE A 249 27.15 4.30 10.74
CA ILE A 249 26.49 5.19 9.77
C ILE A 249 25.90 6.39 10.50
N ILE A 250 26.24 7.60 10.05
CA ILE A 250 25.53 8.82 10.41
C ILE A 250 24.70 9.28 9.22
N LEU A 251 23.38 9.32 9.34
CA LEU A 251 22.49 9.71 8.24
C LEU A 251 21.42 10.72 8.64
N ARG A 252 21.01 11.56 7.69
CA ARG A 252 19.87 12.48 7.82
C ARG A 252 18.54 11.76 7.56
N ALA A 253 17.53 12.12 8.35
CA ALA A 253 16.13 11.81 8.11
C ALA A 253 15.65 12.28 6.72
N SER A 254 14.52 11.72 6.28
CA SER A 254 13.96 11.95 4.95
C SER A 254 12.58 12.61 4.99
N GLY A 255 12.21 13.29 3.90
CA GLY A 255 11.09 14.22 3.88
C GLY A 255 11.52 15.67 4.19
N SER A 256 10.59 16.61 4.06
CA SER A 256 10.85 18.06 4.12
C SER A 256 11.81 18.57 3.02
N MET A 257 11.81 17.86 1.88
CA MET A 257 12.59 18.15 0.69
C MET A 257 11.67 18.35 -0.52
N ALA A 258 12.07 19.22 -1.46
CA ALA A 258 11.44 19.36 -2.77
C ALA A 258 12.49 19.36 -3.89
N LYS A 259 12.05 19.21 -5.15
CA LYS A 259 12.93 19.34 -6.31
C LYS A 259 13.53 20.75 -6.40
N ASP A 260 14.71 20.87 -6.99
CA ASP A 260 15.37 22.16 -7.26
C ASP A 260 15.87 22.18 -8.73
N GLY A 261 14.96 22.51 -9.64
CA GLY A 261 15.15 22.34 -11.08
C GLY A 261 15.31 20.87 -11.46
N GLU A 262 16.22 20.59 -12.40
CA GLU A 262 16.63 19.23 -12.76
C GLU A 262 17.53 18.57 -11.68
N ASN A 263 18.16 19.38 -10.82
CA ASN A 263 19.22 18.95 -9.90
C ASN A 263 18.69 18.49 -8.52
N GLY A 264 18.04 17.32 -8.54
CA GLY A 264 17.79 16.50 -7.35
C GLY A 264 16.75 17.07 -6.38
N MET A 265 16.81 16.59 -5.13
CA MET A 265 15.91 16.98 -4.04
C MET A 265 16.71 17.74 -2.97
N LYS A 266 16.29 18.94 -2.59
CA LYS A 266 16.93 19.76 -1.54
C LYS A 266 15.96 20.03 -0.39
N GLN A 267 16.53 20.22 0.81
CA GLN A 267 15.78 20.62 2.00
C GLN A 267 15.09 21.98 1.78
N ARG A 268 13.82 22.11 2.19
CA ARG A 268 13.03 23.35 2.04
C ARG A 268 12.43 23.88 3.34
N GLU A 269 12.33 23.04 4.37
CA GLU A 269 11.72 23.34 5.65
C GLU A 269 12.41 22.52 6.76
N ASP A 270 12.13 22.85 8.02
CA ASP A 270 12.60 22.12 9.20
C ASP A 270 12.00 20.71 9.31
N GLN A 271 12.81 19.72 9.67
CA GLN A 271 12.37 18.36 9.95
C GLN A 271 11.79 18.24 11.37
N GLU A 272 10.50 17.89 11.45
CA GLU A 272 9.78 17.71 12.72
C GLU A 272 9.78 16.23 13.21
N PRO A 273 9.66 15.97 14.52
CA PRO A 273 9.58 14.63 15.12
C PRO A 273 8.24 13.89 14.84
N LYS A 274 8.03 13.60 13.56
CA LYS A 274 6.89 12.90 12.94
C LYS A 274 7.09 11.37 13.03
N HIS A 275 6.40 10.62 12.18
CA HIS A 275 6.34 9.15 12.24
C HIS A 275 7.72 8.46 12.14
N GLN A 276 8.65 8.95 11.30
CA GLN A 276 9.98 8.38 11.14
C GLN A 276 10.81 8.50 12.43
N TYR A 277 10.90 9.71 12.99
CA TYR A 277 11.57 9.97 14.28
C TYR A 277 11.07 9.01 15.38
N ARG A 278 9.75 8.88 15.51
CA ARG A 278 9.13 8.00 16.52
C ARG A 278 9.48 6.53 16.28
N ALA A 279 9.52 6.09 15.03
CA ALA A 279 9.92 4.72 14.68
C ALA A 279 11.41 4.44 14.99
N MET A 280 12.29 5.43 14.86
CA MET A 280 13.71 5.31 15.24
C MET A 280 13.90 5.29 16.76
N VAL A 281 13.16 6.13 17.50
CA VAL A 281 13.13 6.09 18.97
C VAL A 281 12.57 4.75 19.48
N ASN A 282 11.51 4.23 18.86
CA ASN A 282 10.99 2.88 19.15
C ASN A 282 12.05 1.80 18.88
N SER A 283 12.81 1.90 17.79
CA SER A 283 13.91 0.95 17.50
C SER A 283 15.02 0.96 18.55
N ILE A 284 15.35 2.11 19.16
CA ILE A 284 16.25 2.18 20.31
C ILE A 284 15.60 1.46 21.51
N GLN A 285 14.40 1.89 21.90
CA GLN A 285 13.72 1.42 23.12
C GLN A 285 13.36 -0.08 23.10
N GLN A 286 13.14 -0.64 21.91
CA GLN A 286 12.75 -2.03 21.70
C GLN A 286 13.90 -2.89 21.15
N GLN A 287 15.14 -2.35 21.11
CA GLN A 287 16.33 -2.99 20.52
C GLN A 287 16.02 -3.67 19.18
N SER A 288 15.26 -2.98 18.33
CA SER A 288 14.72 -3.52 17.08
C SER A 288 15.59 -3.07 15.90
N PRO A 289 16.40 -3.98 15.31
CA PRO A 289 17.38 -3.62 14.30
C PRO A 289 16.73 -3.26 12.96
N VAL A 290 17.49 -2.51 12.17
CA VAL A 290 17.06 -1.91 10.90
C VAL A 290 18.02 -2.36 9.80
N ALA A 291 17.49 -2.89 8.70
CA ALA A 291 18.28 -3.30 7.55
C ALA A 291 18.75 -2.08 6.74
N VAL A 292 19.98 -2.11 6.21
CA VAL A 292 20.51 -1.03 5.38
C VAL A 292 20.86 -1.54 3.98
N ILE A 293 20.37 -0.81 2.97
CA ILE A 293 20.65 -1.01 1.55
C ILE A 293 21.48 0.18 1.05
N CYS A 294 22.54 -0.05 0.28
CA CYS A 294 23.38 0.99 -0.31
C CYS A 294 23.26 1.01 -1.84
N GLY A 295 23.04 2.20 -2.40
CA GLY A 295 23.03 2.47 -3.83
C GLY A 295 24.41 2.82 -4.39
N ASP A 296 24.63 2.57 -5.67
CA ASP A 296 25.88 2.86 -6.40
C ASP A 296 26.31 4.33 -6.33
N LYS A 297 25.36 5.25 -6.23
CA LYS A 297 25.60 6.70 -6.12
C LYS A 297 25.90 7.18 -4.70
N ASN A 298 26.05 6.27 -3.73
CA ASN A 298 26.38 6.67 -2.37
C ASN A 298 27.82 7.20 -2.27
N SER A 299 27.95 8.48 -1.94
CA SER A 299 29.25 9.15 -1.82
C SER A 299 29.99 8.82 -0.51
N GLN A 300 29.33 8.23 0.50
CA GLN A 300 29.92 8.00 1.83
C GLN A 300 30.54 6.60 2.01
N VAL A 301 29.97 5.55 1.41
CA VAL A 301 30.47 4.16 1.52
C VAL A 301 31.94 4.05 1.07
N PRO A 302 32.83 3.36 1.81
CA PRO A 302 34.28 3.44 1.55
C PRO A 302 34.76 2.69 0.29
N SER A 303 34.08 1.63 -0.14
CA SER A 303 34.36 0.97 -1.43
C SER A 303 33.45 1.46 -2.56
N LYS A 304 33.82 1.12 -3.80
CA LYS A 304 32.90 1.10 -4.93
C LYS A 304 31.82 0.03 -4.70
N MET A 305 30.59 0.28 -5.14
CA MET A 305 29.51 -0.71 -5.11
C MET A 305 29.52 -1.58 -6.38
N PRO A 306 29.33 -2.91 -6.28
CA PRO A 306 29.32 -3.81 -7.43
C PRO A 306 28.03 -3.73 -8.26
N HIS A 307 26.89 -3.47 -7.60
CA HIS A 307 25.58 -3.33 -8.24
C HIS A 307 24.94 -1.99 -7.91
N LYS A 308 23.88 -1.64 -8.65
CA LYS A 308 23.12 -0.40 -8.46
C LYS A 308 22.49 -0.27 -7.08
N TYR A 309 22.02 -1.37 -6.50
CA TYR A 309 21.61 -1.46 -5.09
C TYR A 309 22.07 -2.77 -4.47
N ASN A 310 22.50 -2.72 -3.20
CA ASN A 310 23.23 -3.77 -2.50
C ASN A 310 22.77 -3.82 -1.03
N SER A 311 22.53 -4.99 -0.44
CA SER A 311 22.39 -5.10 1.02
C SER A 311 23.73 -4.81 1.70
N LEU A 312 23.78 -3.91 2.68
CA LEU A 312 24.93 -3.83 3.59
C LEU A 312 24.78 -4.93 4.65
N ASP A 313 24.04 -4.64 5.72
CA ASP A 313 23.81 -5.52 6.87
C ASP A 313 22.63 -4.97 7.71
N TRP A 314 22.39 -5.56 8.88
CA TRP A 314 21.54 -5.08 9.95
C TRP A 314 22.29 -4.12 10.89
N TYR A 315 21.56 -3.11 11.37
CA TYR A 315 22.12 -2.09 12.25
C TYR A 315 21.22 -1.81 13.46
N LYS A 316 21.85 -1.59 14.61
CA LYS A 316 21.28 -0.97 15.79
C LYS A 316 20.97 0.50 15.48
N VAL A 317 19.78 0.99 15.82
CA VAL A 317 19.60 2.44 15.98
C VAL A 317 20.14 2.79 17.36
N THR A 318 21.10 3.71 17.46
CA THR A 318 21.72 4.05 18.76
C THR A 318 21.32 5.44 19.23
N HIS A 319 21.33 6.44 18.34
CA HIS A 319 21.03 7.82 18.68
C HIS A 319 20.08 8.46 17.66
N VAL A 320 19.23 9.36 18.16
CA VAL A 320 18.40 10.28 17.36
C VAL A 320 18.57 11.69 17.92
N TRP A 321 18.94 12.66 17.08
CA TRP A 321 19.07 14.06 17.50
C TRP A 321 18.55 15.04 16.45
N THR A 322 18.44 16.32 16.82
CA THR A 322 18.23 17.41 15.86
C THR A 322 19.53 18.21 15.73
N GLU A 323 19.91 18.50 14.49
CA GLU A 323 21.07 19.31 14.10
C GLU A 323 20.57 20.57 13.40
N ARG A 324 21.20 21.73 13.68
CA ARG A 324 20.94 22.96 12.93
C ARG A 324 21.88 23.02 11.72
N ASP A 325 21.31 23.06 10.54
CA ASP A 325 21.96 23.50 9.31
C ASP A 325 21.24 24.77 8.81
N ARG A 326 21.12 25.01 7.50
CA ARG A 326 20.18 26.00 6.94
C ARG A 326 18.74 25.80 7.43
N PHE A 327 18.39 24.56 7.75
CA PHE A 327 17.15 24.13 8.39
C PHE A 327 17.49 23.20 9.55
N ASN A 328 16.56 23.01 10.48
CA ASN A 328 16.65 21.91 11.44
C ASN A 328 16.54 20.57 10.70
N VAL A 329 17.51 19.69 10.89
CA VAL A 329 17.53 18.34 10.32
C VAL A 329 17.59 17.30 11.42
N ILE A 330 16.85 16.22 11.27
CA ILE A 330 16.88 15.08 12.18
C ILE A 330 17.96 14.11 11.71
N LYS A 331 18.75 13.60 12.64
CA LYS A 331 19.92 12.76 12.39
C LYS A 331 19.84 11.47 13.20
N TYR A 332 20.38 10.41 12.62
CA TYR A 332 20.43 9.08 13.23
C TYR A 332 21.87 8.54 13.23
N ARG A 333 22.32 7.95 14.35
CA ARG A 333 23.52 7.11 14.42
C ARG A 333 23.10 5.65 14.40
N LEU A 334 23.49 4.94 13.35
CA LEU A 334 23.40 3.50 13.24
C LEU A 334 24.75 2.85 13.56
N GLU A 335 24.71 1.68 14.20
CA GLU A 335 25.87 0.85 14.53
C GLU A 335 25.62 -0.57 14.00
N LYS A 336 26.60 -1.20 13.36
CA LYS A 336 26.45 -2.56 12.80
C LYS A 336 26.01 -3.51 13.91
N LEU A 337 25.01 -4.35 13.63
CA LEU A 337 24.37 -5.18 14.64
C LEU A 337 25.35 -6.24 15.15
N ASP A 338 25.83 -7.10 14.25
CA ASP A 338 26.99 -7.96 14.50
C ASP A 338 28.28 -7.21 14.13
N SER A 339 29.07 -6.81 15.13
CA SER A 339 30.39 -6.20 14.91
C SER A 339 31.54 -7.21 14.92
N THR A 340 31.28 -8.52 14.83
CA THR A 340 32.31 -9.59 14.80
C THR A 340 32.67 -10.01 13.38
N THR A 341 31.74 -9.89 12.43
CA THR A 341 32.00 -10.07 11.00
C THR A 341 32.38 -8.75 10.31
N ALA A 342 33.42 -8.79 9.49
CA ALA A 342 33.87 -7.65 8.69
C ALA A 342 32.83 -7.27 7.61
N GLY A 343 32.67 -5.98 7.35
CA GLY A 343 31.74 -5.46 6.34
C GLY A 343 32.24 -5.74 4.91
N TRP A 344 31.42 -6.35 4.06
CA TRP A 344 31.84 -6.66 2.67
C TRP A 344 32.15 -5.40 1.85
N TRP A 345 31.53 -4.26 2.19
CA TRP A 345 31.69 -2.93 1.58
C TRP A 345 32.93 -2.16 2.04
N VAL A 346 33.79 -2.79 2.86
CA VAL A 346 35.10 -2.25 3.23
C VAL A 346 36.09 -2.50 2.10
N PRO A 347 37.04 -1.60 1.81
CA PRO A 347 38.06 -1.81 0.80
C PRO A 347 38.84 -3.13 0.95
N GLN A 348 39.18 -3.77 -0.16
CA GLN A 348 40.04 -4.94 -0.15
C GLN A 348 41.43 -4.59 0.41
N GLY A 349 41.80 -5.24 1.52
CA GLY A 349 43.13 -5.08 2.14
C GLY A 349 43.33 -3.83 3.01
N SER A 350 42.26 -3.13 3.41
CA SER A 350 42.35 -2.06 4.41
C SER A 350 42.05 -2.57 5.82
N GLU A 351 42.92 -2.24 6.78
CA GLU A 351 42.66 -2.37 8.21
C GLU A 351 41.80 -1.20 8.74
N PRO A 352 41.02 -1.37 9.82
CA PRO A 352 40.23 -0.30 10.42
C PRO A 352 41.12 0.76 11.06
N VAL A 353 40.86 2.05 10.76
CA VAL A 353 41.59 3.19 11.34
C VAL A 353 41.42 3.27 12.86
N VAL A 354 40.23 2.92 13.35
CA VAL A 354 39.86 2.84 14.78
C VAL A 354 38.79 1.77 14.94
N GLU A 355 39.02 0.86 15.88
CA GLU A 355 38.09 -0.21 16.25
C GLU A 355 36.85 0.29 17.02
N LEU A 356 35.73 -0.41 16.88
CA LEU A 356 34.48 -0.05 17.53
C LEU A 356 34.57 -0.30 19.05
N GLY A 357 34.56 0.77 19.84
CA GLY A 357 34.72 0.75 21.30
C GLY A 357 36.16 0.94 21.78
N ALA A 358 37.14 1.16 20.91
CA ALA A 358 38.55 1.31 21.30
C ALA A 358 38.94 2.72 21.81
N LEU A 359 38.03 3.69 21.72
CA LEU A 359 38.19 5.03 22.30
C LEU A 359 37.34 5.14 23.57
N GLY A 360 37.80 5.95 24.54
CA GLY A 360 36.99 6.30 25.70
C GLY A 360 35.70 7.03 25.31
N SER A 361 34.69 6.99 26.21
CA SER A 361 33.36 7.55 25.97
C SER A 361 33.37 9.01 25.47
N PRO A 362 32.39 9.42 24.63
CA PRO A 362 32.19 10.83 24.32
C PRO A 362 31.88 11.64 25.58
N VAL A 363 32.13 12.95 25.51
CA VAL A 363 31.80 13.87 26.61
C VAL A 363 30.28 14.02 26.68
N ASN A 364 29.66 13.49 27.73
CA ASN A 364 28.23 13.65 28.00
C ASN A 364 27.99 14.78 29.01
N GLN A 365 26.98 15.61 28.79
CA GLN A 365 26.57 16.69 29.72
C GLN A 365 25.04 16.90 29.68
N HIS A 366 24.49 17.42 30.78
CA HIS A 366 23.08 17.79 30.89
C HIS A 366 22.84 19.25 30.49
N CYS A 367 21.73 19.54 29.80
CA CYS A 367 21.37 20.93 29.49
C CYS A 367 20.69 21.62 30.68
N ASP A 368 21.20 22.77 31.14
CA ASP A 368 20.58 23.50 32.27
C ASP A 368 19.16 24.04 31.99
N SER A 369 18.82 24.32 30.73
CA SER A 369 17.48 24.79 30.34
C SER A 369 16.49 23.62 30.20
N CYS A 370 16.73 22.68 29.28
CA CYS A 370 15.78 21.59 29.01
C CYS A 370 15.99 20.31 29.84
N ARG A 371 16.98 20.28 30.75
CA ARG A 371 17.30 19.16 31.66
C ARG A 371 17.38 17.79 30.98
N SER A 372 17.88 17.78 29.74
CA SER A 372 18.12 16.59 28.94
C SER A 372 19.62 16.39 28.72
N ASP A 373 20.08 15.16 28.83
CA ASP A 373 21.48 14.76 28.61
C ASP A 373 21.79 14.53 27.12
N TYR A 374 22.98 14.93 26.69
CA TYR A 374 23.46 14.74 25.32
C TYR A 374 24.95 14.38 25.30
N ASP A 375 25.33 13.56 24.32
CA ASP A 375 26.73 13.37 23.93
C ASP A 375 27.24 14.56 23.12
N GLN A 376 28.52 14.90 23.30
CA GLN A 376 29.25 15.78 22.41
C GLN A 376 29.50 15.08 21.06
N ILE A 377 28.77 15.51 20.04
CA ILE A 377 28.84 14.94 18.68
C ILE A 377 30.04 15.50 17.88
N TYR A 378 30.50 16.72 18.19
CA TYR A 378 31.52 17.44 17.43
C TYR A 378 32.66 17.96 18.32
N LEU A 379 33.88 18.03 17.78
CA LEU A 379 35.07 18.46 18.52
C LEU A 379 35.10 19.95 18.86
N CYS A 380 34.26 20.77 18.23
CA CYS A 380 34.14 22.20 18.56
C CYS A 380 33.52 22.46 19.95
N GLY A 381 32.74 21.52 20.48
CA GLY A 381 32.17 21.61 21.82
C GLY A 381 30.89 20.80 22.00
N TRP A 382 30.49 20.62 23.25
CA TRP A 382 29.16 20.10 23.58
C TRP A 382 28.07 21.14 23.26
N MET A 383 26.89 20.68 22.85
CA MET A 383 25.72 21.51 22.53
C MET A 383 24.41 20.81 22.92
N CYS A 384 23.38 21.58 23.25
CA CYS A 384 22.04 21.02 23.42
C CYS A 384 21.42 20.65 22.06
N LEU A 385 20.89 19.42 21.95
CA LEU A 385 20.36 18.85 20.68
C LEU A 385 18.82 18.84 20.60
N ASN A 386 18.14 19.46 21.56
CA ASN A 386 16.68 19.64 21.58
C ASN A 386 16.30 20.94 20.86
N SER A 387 15.71 20.85 19.67
CA SER A 387 15.29 22.00 18.85
C SER A 387 14.18 22.88 19.46
N LYS A 388 13.68 22.56 20.65
CA LYS A 388 12.75 23.38 21.46
C LYS A 388 13.41 24.02 22.69
N CYS A 389 14.71 23.81 22.90
CA CYS A 389 15.48 24.44 23.97
C CYS A 389 15.96 25.84 23.53
N GLU A 390 16.08 26.78 24.46
CA GLU A 390 16.67 28.10 24.17
C GLU A 390 18.18 28.00 23.94
N ASN A 391 18.86 27.05 24.60
CA ASN A 391 20.29 26.75 24.41
C ASN A 391 20.55 25.79 23.24
N PHE A 392 19.58 25.57 22.35
CA PHE A 392 19.72 24.66 21.22
C PHE A 392 20.82 25.11 20.26
N TRP A 393 21.77 24.21 19.99
CA TRP A 393 22.88 24.45 19.05
C TRP A 393 23.79 25.63 19.41
N LEU A 394 23.84 26.00 20.71
CA LEU A 394 24.79 26.96 21.24
C LEU A 394 25.97 26.25 21.91
N LEU A 395 27.17 26.78 21.70
CA LEU A 395 28.41 26.45 22.41
C LEU A 395 28.42 27.12 23.80
N ALA A 396 29.42 26.77 24.63
CA ALA A 396 29.54 27.25 26.01
C ALA A 396 29.78 28.77 26.15
N ASP A 397 30.17 29.46 25.08
CA ASP A 397 30.31 30.92 24.99
C ASP A 397 29.03 31.63 24.47
N GLY A 398 27.97 30.86 24.16
CA GLY A 398 26.73 31.35 23.57
C GLY A 398 26.74 31.51 22.05
N SER A 399 27.84 31.18 21.36
CA SER A 399 27.93 31.22 19.90
C SER A 399 27.31 29.98 19.24
N THR A 400 26.92 30.09 17.97
CA THR A 400 26.57 28.94 17.11
C THR A 400 27.80 28.51 16.30
N PRO A 401 28.11 27.21 16.19
CA PRO A 401 29.28 26.77 15.42
C PRO A 401 29.10 26.96 13.91
N ASP A 402 30.19 27.36 13.24
CA ASP A 402 30.28 27.38 11.78
C ASP A 402 30.28 25.97 11.20
N ALA A 403 29.76 25.82 9.97
CA ALA A 403 29.70 24.53 9.28
C ALA A 403 31.08 23.85 9.07
N ALA A 404 32.17 24.62 9.11
CA ALA A 404 33.55 24.12 9.04
C ALA A 404 34.10 23.63 10.39
N GLN A 405 33.51 24.05 11.52
CA GLN A 405 33.89 23.62 12.88
C GLN A 405 33.23 22.29 13.28
N LEU A 406 32.19 21.85 12.56
CA LEU A 406 31.42 20.62 12.80
C LEU A 406 32.19 19.35 12.37
N ILE A 407 33.42 19.20 12.86
CA ILE A 407 34.23 17.98 12.79
C ILE A 407 33.69 17.02 13.85
N TYR A 408 33.34 15.79 13.48
CA TYR A 408 32.80 14.80 14.41
C TYR A 408 33.80 14.40 15.50
N ASP A 409 33.30 14.10 16.70
CA ASP A 409 34.13 13.50 17.74
C ASP A 409 34.36 12.00 17.41
N PRO A 410 35.62 11.53 17.25
CA PRO A 410 35.91 10.12 17.02
C PRO A 410 35.32 9.19 18.09
N ARG A 411 35.20 9.67 19.34
CA ARG A 411 34.58 8.94 20.45
C ARG A 411 33.08 8.74 20.23
N PHE A 412 32.37 9.78 19.77
CA PHE A 412 30.95 9.67 19.42
C PHE A 412 30.73 8.81 18.17
N LEU A 413 31.63 8.88 17.17
CA LEU A 413 31.58 7.98 16.02
C LEU A 413 31.78 6.52 16.47
N LYS A 414 32.90 6.22 17.14
CA LYS A 414 33.37 4.85 17.42
C LYS A 414 32.96 4.28 18.79
N GLN A 415 32.08 4.92 19.57
CA GLN A 415 31.47 4.28 20.74
C GLN A 415 30.79 2.95 20.37
N LYS A 416 30.71 1.99 21.30
CA LYS A 416 29.98 0.73 21.10
C LYS A 416 28.76 0.69 22.02
N VAL A 417 27.58 0.45 21.45
CA VAL A 417 26.31 0.37 22.20
C VAL A 417 25.87 -1.09 22.30
N PHE A 418 25.94 -1.65 23.50
CA PHE A 418 25.54 -3.03 23.76
C PHE A 418 24.01 -3.19 23.73
N TRP A 419 23.53 -4.14 22.93
CA TRP A 419 22.15 -4.64 22.95
C TRP A 419 22.10 -6.06 23.52
N ALA A 420 20.97 -6.42 24.13
CA ALA A 420 20.79 -7.76 24.71
C ALA A 420 20.68 -8.88 23.65
N ASN A 421 20.43 -8.50 22.39
CA ASN A 421 20.57 -9.36 21.23
C ASN A 421 21.29 -8.59 20.10
N GLU A 422 22.42 -9.13 19.63
CA GLU A 422 23.21 -8.59 18.52
C GLU A 422 23.25 -9.55 17.31
N GLN A 423 22.30 -10.50 17.24
CA GLN A 423 22.13 -11.41 16.09
C GLN A 423 21.16 -10.84 15.06
N ALA A 424 21.47 -11.00 13.77
CA ALA A 424 20.58 -10.65 12.66
C ALA A 424 19.25 -11.43 12.76
N PRO A 425 18.08 -10.75 12.69
CA PRO A 425 16.77 -11.40 12.89
C PRO A 425 16.34 -12.30 11.72
N LEU A 426 16.93 -12.11 10.55
CA LEU A 426 16.72 -12.88 9.33
C LEU A 426 17.79 -12.54 8.27
N SER A 427 18.12 -13.51 7.43
CA SER A 427 18.98 -13.32 6.24
C SER A 427 18.23 -12.50 5.18
N PHE A 428 18.97 -11.71 4.38
CA PHE A 428 18.37 -10.97 3.26
C PHE A 428 17.95 -11.89 2.11
N ARG A 429 18.58 -13.06 1.93
CA ARG A 429 18.12 -14.14 1.05
C ARG A 429 16.91 -14.86 1.66
N PHE A 430 15.73 -14.29 1.44
CA PHE A 430 14.47 -14.92 1.83
C PHE A 430 14.35 -16.30 1.15
N PRO A 431 13.85 -17.32 1.86
CA PRO A 431 13.69 -18.65 1.28
C PRO A 431 12.71 -18.62 0.10
N PRO A 432 12.97 -19.35 -1.00
CA PRO A 432 12.01 -19.50 -2.10
C PRO A 432 10.67 -20.04 -1.62
N TYR A 433 9.57 -19.60 -2.25
CA TYR A 433 8.23 -20.07 -1.91
C TYR A 433 8.09 -21.59 -2.07
N THR A 434 7.66 -22.30 -1.03
CA THR A 434 7.37 -23.73 -1.07
C THR A 434 5.86 -23.98 -1.15
N THR A 435 5.43 -24.83 -2.08
CA THR A 435 4.04 -25.33 -2.18
C THR A 435 3.49 -25.71 -0.81
N SER A 436 2.31 -25.20 -0.48
CA SER A 436 1.58 -25.64 0.71
C SER A 436 0.84 -26.95 0.46
N ALA A 437 0.79 -27.81 1.47
CA ALA A 437 -0.11 -28.97 1.48
C ALA A 437 -1.59 -28.59 1.69
N ILE A 438 -1.87 -27.32 1.98
CA ILE A 438 -3.22 -26.77 2.18
C ILE A 438 -3.62 -26.00 0.92
N ALA A 439 -4.59 -26.54 0.17
CA ALA A 439 -5.16 -25.87 -1.00
C ALA A 439 -5.67 -24.46 -0.64
N GLY A 440 -5.36 -23.48 -1.48
CA GLY A 440 -5.69 -22.08 -1.23
C GLY A 440 -4.52 -21.22 -0.76
N GLU A 441 -3.56 -21.77 -0.01
CA GLU A 441 -2.38 -21.03 0.47
C GLU A 441 -1.47 -20.56 -0.69
N ASP A 442 -1.42 -21.30 -1.80
CA ASP A 442 -0.67 -20.94 -3.01
C ASP A 442 -1.14 -19.62 -3.65
N TYR A 443 -2.36 -19.18 -3.36
CA TYR A 443 -2.99 -18.03 -4.02
C TYR A 443 -3.01 -16.73 -3.19
N LYS A 444 -2.33 -16.71 -2.04
CA LYS A 444 -2.25 -15.54 -1.16
C LYS A 444 -1.42 -14.40 -1.77
N ALA A 445 -1.70 -13.18 -1.33
CA ALA A 445 -0.96 -11.97 -1.73
C ALA A 445 0.55 -12.07 -1.45
N GLU A 446 0.96 -12.79 -0.41
CA GLU A 446 2.34 -13.17 -0.09
C GLU A 446 3.09 -13.77 -1.28
N ASN A 447 2.42 -14.54 -2.13
CA ASN A 447 3.07 -15.28 -3.21
C ASN A 447 3.23 -14.44 -4.49
N LEU A 448 2.64 -13.24 -4.53
CA LEU A 448 2.90 -12.24 -5.58
C LEU A 448 4.35 -11.71 -5.53
N ARG A 449 5.00 -11.81 -4.36
CA ARG A 449 6.33 -11.25 -4.08
C ARG A 449 7.40 -11.78 -5.02
N GLY A 450 8.42 -10.96 -5.20
CA GLY A 450 9.64 -11.34 -5.91
C GLY A 450 10.49 -12.37 -5.16
N MET A 451 11.53 -12.85 -5.83
CA MET A 451 12.51 -13.79 -5.33
C MET A 451 13.86 -13.09 -5.14
N THR A 452 14.48 -13.26 -3.97
CA THR A 452 15.93 -13.14 -3.80
C THR A 452 16.57 -14.46 -4.25
N CYS A 453 17.34 -14.45 -5.34
CA CYS A 453 17.87 -15.68 -5.90
C CYS A 453 18.81 -16.40 -4.91
N PRO A 454 18.59 -17.70 -4.61
CA PRO A 454 19.39 -18.43 -3.63
C PRO A 454 20.86 -18.55 -4.06
N GLU A 455 21.11 -18.73 -5.36
CA GLU A 455 22.47 -18.82 -5.93
C GLU A 455 23.22 -17.48 -5.83
N CYS A 456 22.73 -16.47 -6.56
CA CYS A 456 23.50 -15.25 -6.83
C CYS A 456 23.04 -14.00 -6.05
N GLY A 457 22.02 -14.10 -5.20
CA GLY A 457 21.49 -12.97 -4.41
C GLY A 457 20.68 -11.92 -5.19
N LYS A 458 20.54 -12.05 -6.52
CA LYS A 458 19.78 -11.08 -7.32
C LYS A 458 18.30 -11.04 -6.91
N CYS A 459 17.79 -9.85 -6.63
CA CYS A 459 16.36 -9.58 -6.49
C CYS A 459 15.70 -9.57 -7.87
N ASN A 460 14.67 -10.39 -8.04
CA ASN A 460 13.85 -10.49 -9.25
C ASN A 460 12.36 -10.40 -8.84
N ALA A 461 11.54 -9.71 -9.63
CA ALA A 461 10.09 -9.72 -9.43
C ALA A 461 9.46 -11.05 -9.87
N ARG A 462 8.26 -11.41 -9.38
CA ARG A 462 7.49 -12.51 -9.97
C ARG A 462 6.80 -11.99 -11.22
N VAL A 463 7.21 -12.47 -12.39
CA VAL A 463 6.61 -12.07 -13.69
C VAL A 463 5.66 -13.16 -14.21
N LYS A 464 6.05 -14.44 -14.09
CA LYS A 464 5.32 -15.60 -14.61
C LYS A 464 4.38 -16.18 -13.56
N TRP A 465 3.23 -16.72 -14.00
CA TRP A 465 2.28 -17.42 -13.14
C TRP A 465 2.88 -18.72 -12.59
N GLU A 466 3.63 -19.45 -13.41
CA GLU A 466 4.19 -20.76 -13.09
C GLU A 466 5.36 -20.73 -12.11
N GLY A 467 5.92 -19.54 -11.83
CA GLY A 467 7.01 -19.40 -10.87
C GLY A 467 7.90 -18.17 -11.05
N TRP A 468 9.16 -18.31 -10.62
CA TRP A 468 10.17 -17.26 -10.60
C TRP A 468 11.38 -17.63 -11.46
N GLU A 469 12.06 -16.63 -11.99
CA GLU A 469 13.25 -16.78 -12.82
C GLU A 469 14.29 -15.73 -12.43
N CYS A 470 15.56 -16.14 -12.32
CA CYS A 470 16.66 -15.24 -12.04
C CYS A 470 17.31 -14.72 -13.31
N THR A 471 16.98 -13.48 -13.66
CA THR A 471 17.55 -12.70 -14.78
C THR A 471 19.05 -12.36 -14.61
N GLY A 472 19.78 -13.05 -13.73
CA GLY A 472 21.22 -12.90 -13.51
C GLY A 472 22.03 -14.19 -13.60
N CYS A 473 21.41 -15.36 -13.40
CA CYS A 473 22.10 -16.66 -13.47
C CYS A 473 21.25 -17.80 -14.09
N GLY A 474 20.02 -17.53 -14.53
CA GLY A 474 19.15 -18.56 -15.12
C GLY A 474 18.49 -19.51 -14.13
N PHE A 475 18.67 -19.32 -12.82
CA PHE A 475 17.96 -20.12 -11.79
C PHE A 475 16.44 -19.95 -11.94
N GLU A 476 15.73 -21.05 -12.18
CA GLU A 476 14.27 -21.12 -12.20
C GLU A 476 13.73 -21.77 -10.94
N HIS A 477 12.58 -21.30 -10.47
CA HIS A 477 11.84 -21.91 -9.37
C HIS A 477 10.35 -22.01 -9.72
N LYS A 478 9.89 -23.23 -10.00
CA LYS A 478 8.52 -23.54 -10.49
C LYS A 478 7.83 -24.53 -9.54
N PRO A 479 7.37 -24.07 -8.36
CA PRO A 479 6.66 -24.92 -7.41
C PRO A 479 5.29 -25.32 -7.97
N ARG A 480 4.85 -26.55 -7.68
CA ARG A 480 3.53 -27.03 -8.11
C ARG A 480 2.46 -26.36 -7.27
N ILE A 481 1.61 -25.54 -7.87
CA ILE A 481 0.46 -24.94 -7.20
C ILE A 481 -0.58 -26.03 -6.90
N THR A 482 -1.18 -26.03 -5.71
CA THR A 482 -2.28 -26.94 -5.34
C THR A 482 -3.62 -26.35 -5.79
N PRO A 483 -4.33 -26.95 -6.77
CA PRO A 483 -5.57 -26.39 -7.29
C PRO A 483 -6.68 -26.30 -6.22
N LEU A 484 -7.47 -25.22 -6.28
CA LEU A 484 -8.71 -25.07 -5.53
C LEU A 484 -9.86 -25.77 -6.27
N PRO A 485 -10.47 -26.84 -5.71
CA PRO A 485 -11.64 -27.47 -6.31
C PRO A 485 -12.83 -26.51 -6.38
N ALA A 486 -13.72 -26.66 -7.35
CA ALA A 486 -14.88 -25.78 -7.55
C ALA A 486 -15.83 -25.77 -6.33
N ALA A 487 -15.88 -26.86 -5.55
CA ALA A 487 -16.61 -26.90 -4.28
C ALA A 487 -16.04 -25.95 -3.20
N SER A 488 -14.74 -25.63 -3.24
CA SER A 488 -14.06 -24.80 -2.23
C SER A 488 -14.30 -23.30 -2.37
N ILE A 489 -14.73 -22.85 -3.55
CA ILE A 489 -15.01 -21.43 -3.85
C ILE A 489 -16.49 -21.04 -3.65
N GLN A 490 -17.32 -21.96 -3.17
CA GLN A 490 -18.72 -21.69 -2.83
C GLN A 490 -18.81 -20.87 -1.52
N ASP A 491 -19.35 -19.66 -1.59
CA ASP A 491 -19.57 -18.81 -0.41
C ASP A 491 -20.75 -19.33 0.40
N GLN A 492 -20.47 -19.90 1.58
CA GLN A 492 -21.47 -20.51 2.47
C GLN A 492 -22.58 -19.56 2.93
N ASN A 493 -22.36 -18.25 2.84
CA ASN A 493 -23.37 -17.23 3.16
C ASN A 493 -24.35 -16.97 2.00
N TYR A 494 -24.03 -17.47 0.80
CA TYR A 494 -24.77 -17.29 -0.45
C TYR A 494 -24.87 -18.65 -1.18
N PRO A 495 -25.45 -19.69 -0.53
CA PRO A 495 -25.54 -21.02 -1.10
C PRO A 495 -26.38 -21.01 -2.38
N VAL A 496 -25.90 -21.73 -3.39
CA VAL A 496 -26.54 -21.77 -4.71
C VAL A 496 -27.22 -23.11 -4.92
N THR A 497 -28.42 -23.07 -5.48
CA THR A 497 -29.29 -24.22 -5.69
C THR A 497 -29.72 -24.28 -7.16
N ASP A 498 -30.54 -25.27 -7.50
CA ASP A 498 -31.10 -25.41 -8.85
C ASP A 498 -32.22 -24.37 -9.13
N ALA A 499 -32.61 -23.55 -8.13
CA ALA A 499 -33.49 -22.41 -8.31
C ALA A 499 -32.73 -21.12 -8.68
N TYR A 500 -33.39 -20.18 -9.37
CA TYR A 500 -32.82 -18.87 -9.74
C TYR A 500 -32.25 -18.11 -8.51
N PRO A 501 -30.98 -17.67 -8.53
CA PRO A 501 -30.34 -17.07 -7.36
C PRO A 501 -31.02 -15.76 -6.91
N SER A 502 -30.80 -15.38 -5.66
CA SER A 502 -31.05 -13.99 -5.23
C SER A 502 -29.96 -13.07 -5.78
N SER A 503 -30.32 -11.85 -6.18
CA SER A 503 -29.32 -10.82 -6.48
C SER A 503 -28.87 -10.15 -5.20
N HIS A 504 -27.59 -9.81 -5.15
CA HIS A 504 -26.96 -9.02 -4.09
C HIS A 504 -26.32 -7.75 -4.66
N ASP A 505 -26.77 -7.36 -5.84
CA ASP A 505 -26.42 -6.10 -6.47
C ASP A 505 -27.10 -4.91 -5.75
N SER A 506 -26.60 -3.71 -5.98
CA SER A 506 -27.21 -2.48 -5.48
C SER A 506 -27.02 -1.34 -6.47
N THR A 507 -27.97 -0.39 -6.51
CA THR A 507 -27.96 0.70 -7.47
C THR A 507 -28.72 1.92 -6.95
N LEU A 508 -28.46 3.09 -7.54
CA LEU A 508 -29.13 4.34 -7.21
C LEU A 508 -30.51 4.45 -7.88
N PRO A 509 -31.53 5.09 -7.26
CA PRO A 509 -32.93 5.05 -7.72
C PRO A 509 -33.26 5.65 -9.10
N HIS A 510 -32.27 6.19 -9.82
CA HIS A 510 -32.44 6.76 -11.16
C HIS A 510 -31.95 5.83 -12.29
N VAL A 511 -31.21 4.76 -11.96
CA VAL A 511 -30.83 3.71 -12.91
C VAL A 511 -32.06 2.84 -13.18
N LYS A 512 -32.39 2.63 -14.46
CA LYS A 512 -33.50 1.76 -14.84
C LYS A 512 -33.06 0.30 -14.69
N ILE A 513 -33.97 -0.57 -14.24
CA ILE A 513 -33.71 -2.01 -14.07
C ILE A 513 -34.81 -2.80 -14.78
N SER A 514 -34.42 -3.81 -15.55
CA SER A 514 -35.30 -4.91 -15.99
C SER A 514 -34.70 -6.26 -15.57
N VAL A 515 -35.54 -7.24 -15.29
CA VAL A 515 -35.14 -8.59 -14.83
C VAL A 515 -35.82 -9.65 -15.68
N ASP A 516 -35.06 -10.66 -16.11
CA ASP A 516 -35.55 -11.85 -16.79
C ASP A 516 -35.02 -13.14 -16.11
N PHE A 517 -35.71 -14.26 -16.34
CA PHE A 517 -35.40 -15.58 -15.78
C PHE A 517 -35.45 -16.65 -16.86
N SER A 518 -34.28 -17.03 -17.37
CA SER A 518 -34.18 -17.95 -18.51
C SER A 518 -32.82 -18.64 -18.53
N HIS A 519 -32.77 -19.86 -19.08
CA HIS A 519 -31.56 -20.68 -19.15
C HIS A 519 -30.84 -20.84 -17.80
N ASN A 520 -31.61 -20.99 -16.71
CA ASN A 520 -31.10 -21.12 -15.34
C ASN A 520 -30.24 -19.94 -14.82
N TYR A 521 -30.21 -18.81 -15.54
CA TYR A 521 -29.69 -17.52 -15.09
C TYR A 521 -30.81 -16.58 -14.63
N ARG A 522 -30.54 -15.75 -13.62
CA ARG A 522 -31.27 -14.48 -13.45
C ARG A 522 -30.53 -13.40 -14.25
N TRP A 523 -31.16 -12.84 -15.27
CA TRP A 523 -30.63 -11.69 -16.00
C TRP A 523 -31.15 -10.40 -15.40
N ILE A 524 -30.26 -9.41 -15.22
CA ILE A 524 -30.62 -8.06 -14.76
C ILE A 524 -29.95 -7.04 -15.66
N THR A 525 -30.73 -6.22 -16.36
CA THR A 525 -30.21 -5.13 -17.20
C THR A 525 -30.36 -3.81 -16.48
N TYR A 526 -29.23 -3.15 -16.22
CA TYR A 526 -29.11 -1.81 -15.68
C TYR A 526 -28.91 -0.82 -16.82
N LYS A 527 -29.83 0.13 -17.02
CA LYS A 527 -29.68 1.17 -18.05
C LYS A 527 -29.33 2.53 -17.45
N PHE A 528 -28.26 3.11 -17.97
CA PHE A 528 -27.65 4.38 -17.59
C PHE A 528 -27.92 5.40 -18.68
N LYS A 529 -28.20 6.65 -18.31
CA LYS A 529 -28.09 7.74 -19.29
C LYS A 529 -26.62 8.01 -19.57
N VAL A 530 -26.29 8.13 -20.86
CA VAL A 530 -24.95 8.48 -21.33
C VAL A 530 -24.94 9.80 -22.10
N SER A 531 -26.09 10.23 -22.62
CA SER A 531 -26.36 11.59 -23.09
C SER A 531 -27.82 11.98 -22.82
N ALA A 532 -28.30 13.08 -23.39
CA ALA A 532 -29.72 13.45 -23.33
C ALA A 532 -30.63 12.50 -24.14
N THR A 533 -30.08 11.81 -25.15
CA THR A 533 -30.81 11.01 -26.14
C THR A 533 -30.43 9.53 -26.15
N GLU A 534 -29.35 9.14 -25.49
CA GLU A 534 -28.79 7.79 -25.54
C GLU A 534 -28.67 7.16 -24.14
N GLU A 535 -28.87 5.84 -24.09
CA GLU A 535 -28.66 5.03 -22.90
C GLU A 535 -27.56 3.99 -23.17
N GLY A 536 -26.68 3.78 -22.19
CA GLY A 536 -25.76 2.65 -22.13
C GLY A 536 -26.30 1.60 -21.17
N GLU A 537 -25.91 0.34 -21.32
CA GLU A 537 -26.44 -0.73 -20.46
C GLU A 537 -25.40 -1.73 -19.98
N VAL A 538 -25.63 -2.26 -18.78
CA VAL A 538 -24.89 -3.36 -18.19
C VAL A 538 -25.87 -4.48 -17.86
N VAL A 539 -25.66 -5.66 -18.44
CA VAL A 539 -26.41 -6.89 -18.12
C VAL A 539 -25.59 -7.72 -17.13
N HIS A 540 -26.23 -8.22 -16.07
CA HIS A 540 -25.67 -9.17 -15.12
C HIS A 540 -26.49 -10.47 -15.15
N GLY A 541 -25.90 -11.56 -15.63
CA GLY A 541 -26.46 -12.92 -15.59
C GLY A 541 -25.93 -13.68 -14.38
N ILE A 542 -26.76 -13.89 -13.36
CA ILE A 542 -26.39 -14.59 -12.13
C ILE A 542 -26.69 -16.09 -12.28
N ALA A 543 -25.64 -16.92 -12.25
CA ALA A 543 -25.69 -18.35 -12.54
C ALA A 543 -26.18 -19.16 -11.33
N ASN A 544 -27.16 -20.05 -11.54
CA ASN A 544 -27.57 -21.04 -10.53
C ASN A 544 -26.60 -22.25 -10.48
N LYS A 545 -26.99 -23.31 -9.77
CA LYS A 545 -26.21 -24.55 -9.66
C LYS A 545 -26.18 -25.36 -10.96
N VAL A 546 -27.30 -25.48 -11.68
CA VAL A 546 -27.41 -26.15 -13.00
C VAL A 546 -26.43 -25.56 -14.02
N VAL A 547 -26.29 -24.23 -14.04
CA VAL A 547 -25.32 -23.54 -14.91
C VAL A 547 -23.88 -23.91 -14.55
N ARG A 548 -23.55 -23.99 -13.26
CA ARG A 548 -22.17 -24.22 -12.77
C ARG A 548 -21.71 -25.66 -12.93
N GLU A 549 -22.64 -26.61 -12.73
CA GLU A 549 -22.43 -28.06 -12.72
C GLU A 549 -22.71 -28.74 -14.08
N GLU A 550 -22.98 -28.00 -15.17
CA GLU A 550 -23.07 -28.62 -16.49
C GLU A 550 -21.71 -29.21 -16.93
N VAL A 551 -21.75 -30.28 -17.74
CA VAL A 551 -20.54 -30.84 -18.38
C VAL A 551 -19.96 -29.79 -19.33
N GLY A 552 -18.66 -29.50 -19.22
CA GLY A 552 -18.01 -28.36 -19.87
C GLY A 552 -18.36 -27.00 -19.27
N GLY A 553 -18.95 -26.97 -18.06
CA GLY A 553 -19.42 -25.77 -17.39
C GLY A 553 -18.38 -25.06 -16.51
N PRO A 554 -18.76 -23.94 -15.88
CA PRO A 554 -17.92 -23.11 -15.01
C PRO A 554 -17.05 -23.88 -14.00
N ASN A 555 -17.56 -24.95 -13.36
CA ASN A 555 -16.79 -25.76 -12.43
C ASN A 555 -15.58 -26.43 -13.11
N GLU A 556 -15.80 -27.12 -14.23
CA GLU A 556 -14.75 -27.79 -15.01
C GLU A 556 -13.79 -26.78 -15.65
N MET A 557 -14.33 -25.66 -16.15
CA MET A 557 -13.54 -24.53 -16.68
C MET A 557 -12.54 -24.01 -15.64
N TRP A 558 -12.99 -23.83 -14.40
CA TRP A 558 -12.20 -23.34 -13.27
C TRP A 558 -11.08 -24.31 -12.85
N GLU A 559 -11.36 -25.61 -12.77
CA GLU A 559 -10.37 -26.61 -12.39
C GLU A 559 -9.33 -26.84 -13.51
N HIS A 560 -9.76 -26.76 -14.78
CA HIS A 560 -8.87 -26.89 -15.93
C HIS A 560 -7.95 -25.69 -16.11
N LEU A 561 -8.44 -24.45 -15.95
CA LEU A 561 -7.60 -23.24 -16.07
C LEU A 561 -6.46 -23.21 -15.04
N GLN A 562 -6.70 -23.66 -13.80
CA GLN A 562 -5.67 -23.69 -12.75
C GLN A 562 -4.51 -24.66 -13.05
N THR A 563 -4.73 -25.64 -13.93
CA THR A 563 -3.82 -26.77 -14.17
C THR A 563 -3.21 -26.79 -15.58
N ASN A 564 -3.90 -26.21 -16.57
CA ASN A 564 -3.53 -26.28 -17.99
C ASN A 564 -3.46 -24.91 -18.69
N CYS A 565 -3.75 -23.80 -18.00
CA CYS A 565 -3.48 -22.47 -18.56
C CYS A 565 -2.02 -22.08 -18.29
N HIS A 566 -1.28 -21.82 -19.38
CA HIS A 566 0.14 -21.47 -19.35
C HIS A 566 0.38 -20.13 -20.05
N GLY A 567 1.46 -19.44 -19.69
CA GLY A 567 1.85 -18.14 -20.27
C GLY A 567 1.21 -16.91 -19.61
N LEU A 568 0.50 -17.10 -18.50
CA LEU A 568 -0.06 -15.99 -17.70
C LEU A 568 1.06 -15.14 -17.10
N VAL A 569 1.11 -13.85 -17.46
CA VAL A 569 2.20 -12.93 -17.04
C VAL A 569 1.70 -11.61 -16.46
N ARG A 570 2.40 -11.10 -15.44
CA ARG A 570 2.33 -9.69 -15.03
C ARG A 570 3.11 -8.86 -16.04
N ARG A 571 2.41 -8.02 -16.80
CA ARG A 571 3.03 -7.15 -17.81
C ARG A 571 3.50 -5.83 -17.18
N GLU A 572 4.45 -5.14 -17.83
CA GLU A 572 4.95 -3.85 -17.36
C GLU A 572 4.08 -2.70 -17.88
N LEU A 573 3.67 -1.83 -16.96
CA LEU A 573 2.81 -0.67 -17.16
C LEU A 573 3.49 0.56 -16.53
N SER A 574 3.90 1.52 -17.34
CA SER A 574 4.49 2.79 -16.88
C SER A 574 5.70 2.65 -15.93
N ASN A 575 6.58 1.67 -16.17
CA ASN A 575 7.76 1.31 -15.35
C ASN A 575 7.43 0.58 -14.02
N ALA A 576 6.26 -0.06 -13.93
CA ALA A 576 5.90 -0.96 -12.84
C ALA A 576 5.15 -2.20 -13.34
N LEU A 577 5.25 -3.34 -12.66
CA LEU A 577 4.46 -4.52 -13.00
C LEU A 577 3.00 -4.36 -12.59
N MET A 578 2.08 -4.79 -13.46
CA MET A 578 0.67 -4.99 -13.11
C MET A 578 0.54 -5.94 -11.91
N ASN A 579 -0.51 -5.81 -11.11
CA ASN A 579 -0.76 -6.74 -9.99
C ASN A 579 -1.25 -8.10 -10.49
N SER A 580 -2.23 -8.12 -11.38
CA SER A 580 -2.82 -9.33 -11.96
C SER A 580 -1.92 -9.97 -13.03
N PHE A 581 -2.06 -11.29 -13.20
CA PHE A 581 -1.45 -12.02 -14.32
C PHE A 581 -2.44 -12.03 -15.50
N THR A 582 -1.91 -11.97 -16.72
CA THR A 582 -2.71 -11.70 -17.94
C THR A 582 -2.18 -12.48 -19.14
N ILE A 583 -3.07 -12.87 -20.03
CA ILE A 583 -2.77 -13.43 -21.35
C ILE A 583 -3.91 -13.06 -22.32
N ASN A 584 -3.62 -12.97 -23.61
CA ASN A 584 -4.60 -12.60 -24.64
C ASN A 584 -4.70 -13.71 -25.69
N TYR A 585 -5.92 -13.95 -26.18
CA TYR A 585 -6.20 -14.91 -27.25
C TYR A 585 -7.01 -14.25 -28.37
N GLY A 586 -6.80 -14.72 -29.60
CA GLY A 586 -7.42 -14.15 -30.80
C GLY A 586 -6.71 -12.89 -31.27
N MET A 587 -7.48 -11.88 -31.69
CA MET A 587 -6.96 -10.60 -32.20
C MET A 587 -6.00 -9.95 -31.19
N PRO A 588 -4.80 -9.51 -31.62
CA PRO A 588 -3.90 -8.70 -30.81
C PRO A 588 -4.58 -7.41 -30.35
N TYR A 589 -4.69 -7.22 -29.04
CA TYR A 589 -5.32 -6.05 -28.44
C TYR A 589 -4.29 -5.13 -27.78
N LYS A 590 -4.43 -3.81 -28.00
CA LYS A 590 -3.49 -2.76 -27.60
C LYS A 590 -3.68 -2.28 -26.16
N PHE A 591 -3.85 -3.22 -25.23
CA PHE A 591 -3.83 -2.90 -23.82
C PHE A 591 -2.53 -2.14 -23.45
N ILE A 592 -2.63 -1.18 -22.53
CA ILE A 592 -1.58 -0.20 -22.20
C ILE A 592 -0.24 -0.86 -21.79
N ALA A 593 -0.30 -2.11 -21.31
CA ALA A 593 0.86 -3.00 -21.19
C ALA A 593 0.86 -4.00 -22.36
N ALA A 594 1.62 -3.70 -23.42
CA ALA A 594 1.66 -4.48 -24.65
C ALA A 594 2.07 -5.94 -24.43
N GLY A 595 1.62 -6.82 -25.33
CA GLY A 595 1.89 -8.25 -25.20
C GLY A 595 1.43 -9.08 -26.38
N ASP A 596 2.11 -10.20 -26.58
CA ASP A 596 1.75 -11.19 -27.59
C ASP A 596 0.37 -11.79 -27.29
N SER A 597 -0.41 -11.97 -28.35
CA SER A 597 -1.69 -12.69 -28.35
C SER A 597 -1.48 -14.05 -29.00
N LEU A 598 -2.10 -15.10 -28.46
CA LEU A 598 -2.05 -16.45 -29.02
C LEU A 598 -3.29 -16.71 -29.89
N PRO A 599 -3.22 -17.56 -30.93
CA PRO A 599 -4.40 -17.96 -31.68
C PRO A 599 -5.37 -18.75 -30.78
N PHE A 600 -6.66 -18.76 -31.14
CA PHE A 600 -7.65 -19.56 -30.42
C PHE A 600 -7.41 -21.09 -30.54
N THR A 601 -6.61 -21.54 -31.52
CA THR A 601 -6.15 -22.94 -31.64
C THR A 601 -5.24 -23.37 -30.50
N ASP A 602 -4.51 -22.43 -29.90
CA ASP A 602 -3.51 -22.68 -28.86
C ASP A 602 -4.08 -22.36 -27.46
N ALA A 603 -5.37 -22.00 -27.41
CA ALA A 603 -6.08 -21.70 -26.19
C ALA A 603 -6.58 -22.98 -25.50
N PRO A 604 -6.51 -23.07 -24.16
CA PRO A 604 -7.15 -24.17 -23.44
C PRO A 604 -8.67 -24.06 -23.60
N TRP A 605 -9.38 -25.19 -23.69
CA TRP A 605 -10.82 -25.22 -24.00
C TRP A 605 -11.73 -24.28 -23.16
N PRO A 606 -11.44 -23.93 -21.89
CA PRO A 606 -12.28 -22.96 -21.15
C PRO A 606 -12.25 -21.54 -21.74
N VAL A 607 -11.21 -21.20 -22.49
CA VAL A 607 -11.11 -19.91 -23.20
C VAL A 607 -12.05 -19.92 -24.41
N THR A 608 -11.98 -20.93 -25.28
CA THR A 608 -12.85 -21.01 -26.46
C THR A 608 -14.31 -21.23 -26.09
N GLU A 609 -14.60 -22.03 -25.06
CA GLU A 609 -15.94 -22.18 -24.48
C GLU A 609 -16.45 -20.86 -23.90
N ALA A 610 -15.60 -20.05 -23.26
CA ALA A 610 -16.00 -18.72 -22.78
C ALA A 610 -16.33 -17.76 -23.94
N VAL A 611 -15.53 -17.70 -25.02
CA VAL A 611 -15.88 -16.89 -26.19
C VAL A 611 -17.22 -17.33 -26.79
N SER A 612 -17.39 -18.64 -26.99
CA SER A 612 -18.61 -19.24 -27.55
C SER A 612 -19.85 -18.93 -26.69
N ARG A 613 -19.73 -19.07 -25.37
CA ARG A 613 -20.77 -18.80 -24.37
C ARG A 613 -21.09 -17.31 -24.21
N LEU A 614 -20.10 -16.41 -24.33
CA LEU A 614 -20.33 -14.97 -24.24
C LEU A 614 -21.00 -14.42 -25.52
N ASN A 615 -20.65 -14.93 -26.70
CA ASN A 615 -21.37 -14.64 -27.95
C ASN A 615 -22.85 -15.08 -27.88
N TRP A 616 -23.12 -16.26 -27.29
CA TRP A 616 -24.49 -16.73 -27.03
C TRP A 616 -25.26 -15.79 -26.09
N ALA A 617 -24.65 -15.43 -24.94
CA ALA A 617 -25.28 -14.57 -23.95
C ALA A 617 -25.55 -13.16 -24.51
N ASP A 618 -24.66 -12.64 -25.37
CA ASP A 618 -24.85 -11.34 -26.00
C ASP A 618 -26.00 -11.33 -27.01
N ARG A 619 -26.14 -12.33 -27.88
CA ARG A 619 -27.30 -12.44 -28.77
C ARG A 619 -28.61 -12.61 -27.99
N MET A 620 -28.61 -13.52 -27.01
CA MET A 620 -29.80 -13.83 -26.22
C MET A 620 -30.33 -12.61 -25.45
N THR A 621 -29.45 -11.72 -25.00
CA THR A 621 -29.81 -10.55 -24.18
C THR A 621 -29.74 -9.21 -24.93
N SER A 622 -29.39 -9.19 -26.22
CA SER A 622 -29.59 -8.04 -27.12
C SER A 622 -31.00 -8.05 -27.72
N GLY A 623 -31.49 -9.23 -28.11
CA GLY A 623 -32.74 -9.39 -28.85
C GLY A 623 -32.61 -9.09 -30.36
N ASN A 624 -31.40 -8.95 -30.88
CA ASN A 624 -31.13 -8.75 -32.31
C ASN A 624 -31.13 -10.07 -33.08
N ASP A 625 -31.41 -10.02 -34.38
CA ASP A 625 -31.27 -11.19 -35.27
C ASP A 625 -29.81 -11.61 -35.46
N VAL A 626 -29.61 -12.92 -35.60
CA VAL A 626 -28.30 -13.60 -35.46
C VAL A 626 -27.26 -13.17 -36.51
N GLU A 627 -27.70 -12.64 -37.66
CA GLU A 627 -26.82 -12.33 -38.81
C GLU A 627 -26.12 -10.96 -38.73
N GLU A 628 -26.60 -10.02 -37.90
CA GLU A 628 -26.05 -8.64 -37.82
C GLU A 628 -25.09 -8.38 -36.65
N GLN A 629 -24.95 -9.32 -35.71
CA GLN A 629 -24.23 -9.08 -34.45
C GLN A 629 -22.73 -9.45 -34.55
N GLU A 630 -21.84 -8.47 -34.38
CA GLU A 630 -20.38 -8.64 -34.43
C GLU A 630 -19.91 -9.70 -33.42
N LYS A 631 -19.34 -10.82 -33.91
CA LYS A 631 -18.77 -11.85 -33.04
C LYS A 631 -17.50 -11.35 -32.35
N PHE A 632 -17.34 -11.67 -31.06
CA PHE A 632 -16.10 -11.40 -30.33
C PHE A 632 -14.92 -12.12 -30.99
N ASN A 633 -13.82 -11.39 -31.21
CA ASN A 633 -12.61 -11.90 -31.86
C ASN A 633 -11.36 -11.79 -30.98
N GLU A 634 -11.50 -11.30 -29.74
CA GLU A 634 -10.49 -11.28 -28.69
C GLU A 634 -11.04 -11.93 -27.41
N LEU A 635 -10.15 -12.55 -26.63
CA LEU A 635 -10.36 -12.83 -25.21
C LEU A 635 -9.13 -12.47 -24.39
N TYR A 636 -9.30 -11.49 -23.50
CA TYR A 636 -8.35 -11.09 -22.47
C TYR A 636 -8.62 -11.85 -21.16
N LEU A 637 -7.75 -12.81 -20.83
CA LEU A 637 -7.82 -13.61 -19.60
C LEU A 637 -7.01 -12.94 -18.50
N VAL A 638 -7.65 -12.62 -17.39
CA VAL A 638 -7.02 -12.03 -16.19
C VAL A 638 -7.15 -12.96 -15.00
N ALA A 639 -6.03 -13.33 -14.40
CA ALA A 639 -5.96 -14.08 -13.15
C ALA A 639 -5.61 -13.16 -11.98
N TYR A 640 -6.45 -13.21 -10.94
CA TYR A 640 -6.31 -12.48 -9.69
C TYR A 640 -5.97 -13.42 -8.53
N LEU A 641 -4.97 -13.05 -7.74
CA LEU A 641 -4.67 -13.61 -6.41
C LEU A 641 -5.45 -12.87 -5.31
N GLN A 642 -5.36 -13.35 -4.07
CA GLN A 642 -5.98 -12.71 -2.90
C GLN A 642 -5.55 -11.24 -2.79
N ASP A 643 -6.49 -10.39 -2.36
CA ASP A 643 -6.31 -8.93 -2.13
C ASP A 643 -5.85 -8.11 -3.35
N GLN A 644 -5.75 -8.73 -4.53
CA GLN A 644 -5.59 -8.01 -5.79
C GLN A 644 -6.92 -7.42 -6.24
N SER A 645 -6.90 -6.18 -6.73
CA SER A 645 -8.06 -5.47 -7.26
C SER A 645 -7.72 -4.70 -8.52
N MET A 646 -8.72 -4.48 -9.38
CA MET A 646 -8.61 -3.61 -10.54
C MET A 646 -9.25 -2.25 -10.21
N SER A 647 -8.46 -1.18 -10.36
CA SER A 647 -8.92 0.20 -10.09
C SER A 647 -9.97 0.64 -11.12
N TYR A 648 -10.60 1.79 -10.89
CA TYR A 648 -11.55 2.37 -11.85
C TYR A 648 -10.85 2.65 -13.19
N HIS A 649 -11.41 2.06 -14.25
CA HIS A 649 -10.95 2.14 -15.64
C HIS A 649 -12.15 1.96 -16.58
N ASP A 650 -11.92 1.95 -17.89
CA ASP A 650 -12.93 1.64 -18.90
C ASP A 650 -12.33 0.80 -20.03
N ASP A 651 -13.18 0.03 -20.71
CA ASP A 651 -12.82 -0.77 -21.89
C ASP A 651 -13.10 -0.01 -23.20
N GLY A 652 -13.12 1.33 -23.16
CA GLY A 652 -13.61 2.21 -24.22
C GLY A 652 -12.57 2.60 -25.28
N GLU A 653 -11.60 1.72 -25.57
CA GLU A 653 -10.48 2.08 -26.43
C GLU A 653 -10.88 2.26 -27.91
N LYS A 654 -10.27 3.25 -28.56
CA LYS A 654 -10.63 3.70 -29.92
C LYS A 654 -10.33 2.60 -30.96
N GLY A 655 -11.37 1.90 -31.39
CA GLY A 655 -11.30 0.81 -32.36
C GLY A 655 -11.69 -0.56 -31.80
N LEU A 656 -12.22 -0.61 -30.57
CA LEU A 656 -13.06 -1.70 -30.11
C LEU A 656 -14.52 -1.50 -30.54
N GLY A 657 -15.25 -2.61 -30.69
CA GLY A 657 -16.70 -2.65 -30.89
C GLY A 657 -17.47 -2.18 -29.66
N SER A 658 -18.78 -1.97 -29.83
CA SER A 658 -19.60 -1.32 -28.78
C SER A 658 -20.01 -2.23 -27.62
N THR A 659 -19.67 -3.52 -27.66
CA THR A 659 -19.97 -4.53 -26.63
C THR A 659 -18.68 -5.09 -26.04
N VAL A 660 -18.66 -5.26 -24.72
CA VAL A 660 -17.64 -5.99 -23.97
C VAL A 660 -18.34 -6.97 -23.03
N ALA A 661 -17.92 -8.24 -23.00
CA ALA A 661 -18.58 -9.28 -22.21
C ALA A 661 -17.57 -10.06 -21.37
N THR A 662 -17.90 -10.43 -20.14
CA THR A 662 -16.97 -11.09 -19.20
C THR A 662 -17.63 -12.28 -18.51
N LEU A 663 -16.97 -13.44 -18.54
CA LEU A 663 -17.30 -14.60 -17.69
C LEU A 663 -16.52 -14.55 -16.37
N SER A 664 -17.23 -14.75 -15.26
CA SER A 664 -16.74 -14.66 -13.89
C SER A 664 -16.47 -16.05 -13.30
N LEU A 665 -15.21 -16.47 -13.15
CA LEU A 665 -14.88 -17.77 -12.53
C LEU A 665 -14.07 -17.59 -11.24
N GLY A 666 -14.52 -18.19 -10.13
CA GLY A 666 -13.76 -18.25 -8.88
C GLY A 666 -14.46 -17.55 -7.71
N GLY A 667 -13.68 -17.00 -6.80
CA GLY A 667 -14.19 -16.25 -5.66
C GLY A 667 -15.04 -15.04 -6.06
N ARG A 668 -15.99 -14.68 -5.19
CA ARG A 668 -16.87 -13.53 -5.39
C ARG A 668 -16.09 -12.22 -5.56
N ALA A 669 -16.66 -11.26 -6.28
CA ALA A 669 -16.12 -9.91 -6.44
C ALA A 669 -17.23 -8.86 -6.45
N ASP A 670 -16.92 -7.66 -6.00
CA ASP A 670 -17.75 -6.48 -6.28
C ASP A 670 -17.25 -5.79 -7.55
N MET A 671 -18.13 -5.58 -8.53
CA MET A 671 -17.85 -4.77 -9.72
C MET A 671 -18.71 -3.50 -9.65
N ASN A 672 -18.07 -2.36 -9.46
CA ASN A 672 -18.75 -1.08 -9.18
C ASN A 672 -18.60 -0.16 -10.41
N PHE A 673 -19.69 0.46 -10.84
CA PHE A 673 -19.78 1.35 -12.00
C PHE A 673 -20.16 2.77 -11.56
N ARG A 674 -19.49 3.79 -12.11
CA ARG A 674 -19.79 5.20 -11.83
C ARG A 674 -19.47 6.10 -13.02
N PRO A 675 -20.07 7.30 -13.15
CA PRO A 675 -19.64 8.28 -14.13
C PRO A 675 -18.17 8.70 -13.91
N LYS A 676 -17.41 8.90 -14.99
CA LYS A 676 -16.03 9.40 -14.90
C LYS A 676 -16.01 10.78 -14.25
N ALA A 677 -15.07 11.01 -13.34
CA ALA A 677 -15.03 12.25 -12.55
C ALA A 677 -15.05 13.55 -13.40
N PRO A 678 -14.37 13.64 -14.57
CA PRO A 678 -14.47 14.83 -15.43
C PRO A 678 -15.88 15.09 -15.98
N PHE A 679 -16.60 14.03 -16.38
CA PHE A 679 -17.95 14.12 -16.94
C PHE A 679 -18.98 14.47 -15.85
N TYR A 680 -18.88 13.83 -14.69
CA TYR A 680 -19.72 14.10 -13.52
C TYR A 680 -19.56 15.54 -13.02
N HIS A 681 -18.31 15.97 -12.77
CA HIS A 681 -18.03 17.27 -12.19
C HIS A 681 -18.04 18.43 -13.20
N GLY A 682 -17.97 18.13 -14.51
CA GLY A 682 -17.94 19.12 -15.59
C GLY A 682 -16.60 19.83 -15.76
N MET A 683 -15.51 19.23 -15.27
CA MET A 683 -14.19 19.88 -15.15
C MET A 683 -13.07 18.88 -15.37
N LYS A 684 -12.06 19.23 -16.19
CA LYS A 684 -10.85 18.42 -16.38
C LYS A 684 -9.57 19.23 -16.18
N ALA A 685 -8.50 18.58 -15.75
CA ALA A 685 -7.16 19.16 -15.78
C ALA A 685 -6.60 19.10 -17.21
N ILE A 686 -5.92 20.15 -17.65
CA ILE A 686 -5.13 20.19 -18.89
C ILE A 686 -3.77 20.83 -18.63
N THR A 687 -2.83 20.59 -19.54
CA THR A 687 -1.60 21.39 -19.67
C THR A 687 -1.79 22.33 -20.87
N HIS A 688 -1.60 23.63 -20.68
CA HIS A 688 -1.65 24.62 -21.75
C HIS A 688 -0.53 25.64 -21.58
N ASN A 689 0.22 25.94 -22.65
CA ASN A 689 1.42 26.80 -22.62
C ASN A 689 2.34 26.46 -21.42
N GLN A 690 2.65 25.17 -21.29
CA GLN A 690 3.41 24.51 -20.20
C GLN A 690 2.82 24.65 -18.76
N LYS A 691 1.74 25.40 -18.56
CA LYS A 691 1.05 25.57 -17.27
C LYS A 691 -0.05 24.52 -17.10
N LYS A 692 -0.24 24.00 -15.89
CA LYS A 692 -1.40 23.15 -15.56
C LYS A 692 -2.57 24.01 -15.10
N MET A 693 -3.76 23.79 -15.67
CA MET A 693 -5.00 24.48 -15.31
C MET A 693 -6.18 23.49 -15.26
N THR A 694 -7.29 23.89 -14.61
CA THR A 694 -8.58 23.20 -14.72
C THR A 694 -9.45 23.96 -15.71
N VAL A 695 -10.07 23.27 -16.67
CA VAL A 695 -11.06 23.84 -17.60
C VAL A 695 -12.38 23.09 -17.53
N MET A 696 -13.48 23.77 -17.87
CA MET A 696 -14.78 23.15 -18.03
C MET A 696 -14.78 22.14 -19.19
N THR A 697 -15.52 21.03 -19.04
CA THR A 697 -15.79 20.09 -20.14
C THR A 697 -16.98 20.55 -20.97
N MET A 698 -16.94 20.29 -22.28
CA MET A 698 -18.00 20.64 -23.22
C MET A 698 -18.99 19.49 -23.48
N ASP A 699 -18.86 18.38 -22.74
CA ASP A 699 -19.79 17.26 -22.78
C ASP A 699 -21.12 17.66 -22.09
N ASP A 700 -22.24 17.40 -22.77
CA ASP A 700 -23.59 17.70 -22.29
C ASP A 700 -23.83 17.11 -20.88
N PRO A 701 -24.21 17.92 -19.88
CA PRO A 701 -24.46 17.43 -18.54
C PRO A 701 -25.75 16.62 -18.46
N LEU A 702 -25.78 15.59 -17.62
CA LEU A 702 -27.02 14.92 -17.26
C LEU A 702 -27.76 15.70 -16.16
N PRO A 703 -29.12 15.75 -16.14
CA PRO A 703 -29.90 16.49 -15.14
C PRO A 703 -29.58 16.16 -13.67
N GLU A 704 -29.15 14.93 -13.40
CA GLU A 704 -28.74 14.42 -12.09
C GLU A 704 -27.34 14.89 -11.64
N PHE A 705 -26.55 15.51 -12.50
CA PHE A 705 -25.17 15.93 -12.19
C PHE A 705 -25.09 17.29 -11.48
N PRO A 706 -24.03 17.53 -10.68
CA PRO A 706 -23.76 18.83 -10.08
C PRO A 706 -23.76 19.97 -11.12
N ASN A 707 -24.39 21.08 -10.75
CA ASN A 707 -24.42 22.33 -11.53
C ASN A 707 -25.04 22.23 -12.94
N TYR A 708 -25.92 21.24 -13.21
CA TYR A 708 -26.54 20.99 -14.54
C TYR A 708 -26.92 22.26 -15.33
N GLU A 709 -27.76 23.14 -14.78
CA GLU A 709 -28.21 24.33 -15.52
C GLU A 709 -27.09 25.35 -15.75
N LEU A 710 -26.19 25.53 -14.78
CA LEU A 710 -25.03 26.43 -14.91
C LEU A 710 -24.04 25.91 -15.96
N ARG A 711 -23.82 24.59 -16.02
CA ARG A 711 -23.05 23.94 -17.09
C ARG A 711 -23.68 24.17 -18.46
N LYS A 712 -25.00 24.04 -18.61
CA LYS A 712 -25.71 24.33 -19.88
C LYS A 712 -25.60 25.79 -20.29
N GLN A 713 -25.75 26.72 -19.35
CA GLN A 713 -25.59 28.16 -19.61
C GLN A 713 -24.17 28.46 -20.11
N PHE A 714 -23.14 27.93 -19.44
CA PHE A 714 -21.75 28.10 -19.85
C PHE A 714 -21.42 27.41 -21.19
N ILE A 715 -21.93 26.20 -21.46
CA ILE A 715 -21.75 25.52 -22.75
C ILE A 715 -22.37 26.33 -23.89
N ALA A 716 -23.59 26.85 -23.70
CA ALA A 716 -24.24 27.73 -24.68
C ALA A 716 -23.50 29.07 -24.85
N GLU A 717 -22.93 29.63 -23.78
CA GLU A 717 -22.13 30.85 -23.86
C GLU A 717 -20.88 30.67 -24.75
N ILE A 718 -20.13 29.58 -24.54
CA ILE A 718 -18.97 29.22 -25.37
C ILE A 718 -19.40 28.95 -26.83
N GLN A 719 -20.45 28.14 -27.04
CA GLN A 719 -20.90 27.77 -28.39
C GLN A 719 -21.42 28.95 -29.23
N ASN A 720 -21.90 30.02 -28.60
CA ASN A 720 -22.32 31.25 -29.28
C ASN A 720 -21.20 32.30 -29.43
N SER A 721 -19.98 31.99 -28.99
CA SER A 721 -18.84 32.92 -28.99
C SER A 721 -17.78 32.50 -30.01
N ASN A 722 -17.44 33.38 -30.96
CA ASN A 722 -16.31 33.20 -31.88
C ASN A 722 -14.98 33.49 -31.16
N LEU A 723 -14.61 32.65 -30.20
CA LEU A 723 -13.34 32.71 -29.48
C LEU A 723 -12.24 32.00 -30.29
N SER A 724 -11.00 32.45 -30.14
CA SER A 724 -9.83 31.64 -30.50
C SER A 724 -9.61 30.50 -29.50
N ASP A 725 -8.82 29.50 -29.92
CA ASP A 725 -8.42 28.36 -29.10
C ASP A 725 -7.88 28.73 -27.70
N ASP A 726 -7.22 29.89 -27.55
CA ASP A 726 -6.66 30.31 -26.26
C ASP A 726 -7.70 31.01 -25.39
N GLU A 727 -8.54 31.86 -25.99
CA GLU A 727 -9.67 32.52 -25.32
C GLU A 727 -10.73 31.49 -24.83
N ASP A 728 -10.99 30.42 -25.60
CA ASP A 728 -11.85 29.31 -25.18
C ASP A 728 -11.30 28.62 -23.92
N LYS A 729 -10.00 28.30 -23.90
CA LYS A 729 -9.36 27.63 -22.75
C LYS A 729 -9.38 28.53 -21.51
N GLU A 730 -9.11 29.83 -21.66
CA GLU A 730 -9.14 30.79 -20.54
C GLU A 730 -10.58 30.98 -20.03
N ARG A 731 -11.56 31.22 -20.90
CA ARG A 731 -12.97 31.36 -20.50
C ARG A 731 -13.51 30.10 -19.82
N ARG A 732 -13.14 28.92 -20.32
CA ARG A 732 -13.47 27.63 -19.69
C ARG A 732 -12.72 27.38 -18.39
N ALA A 733 -11.57 28.01 -18.15
CA ALA A 733 -10.90 27.99 -16.85
C ALA A 733 -11.65 28.86 -15.82
N GLU A 734 -12.12 30.05 -16.21
CA GLU A 734 -13.00 30.88 -15.36
C GLU A 734 -14.30 30.15 -15.01
N MET A 735 -14.95 29.52 -16.00
CA MET A 735 -16.13 28.69 -15.80
C MET A 735 -15.86 27.50 -14.87
N ALA A 736 -14.69 26.87 -14.93
CA ALA A 736 -14.29 25.84 -13.96
C ALA A 736 -14.12 26.38 -12.53
N VAL A 737 -13.62 27.61 -12.36
CA VAL A 737 -13.57 28.28 -11.06
C VAL A 737 -14.98 28.57 -10.54
N ALA A 738 -15.89 29.06 -11.39
CA ALA A 738 -17.30 29.28 -11.02
C ALA A 738 -18.02 27.97 -10.66
N LEU A 739 -17.84 26.90 -11.45
CA LEU A 739 -18.37 25.56 -11.14
C LEU A 739 -17.82 25.03 -9.81
N ARG A 740 -16.54 25.29 -9.49
CA ARG A 740 -15.94 24.93 -8.20
C ARG A 740 -16.47 25.78 -7.04
N ALA A 741 -16.79 27.06 -7.26
CA ALA A 741 -17.43 27.89 -6.24
C ALA A 741 -18.87 27.44 -5.91
N ALA A 742 -19.58 26.81 -6.86
CA ALA A 742 -21.00 26.49 -6.74
C ALA A 742 -21.36 25.22 -5.93
N TYR A 743 -20.40 24.38 -5.51
CA TYR A 743 -20.73 23.18 -4.72
C TYR A 743 -20.97 23.55 -3.25
N ALA A 744 -21.99 22.93 -2.63
CA ALA A 744 -22.20 23.05 -1.20
C ALA A 744 -21.02 22.46 -0.40
N SER A 745 -20.53 23.21 0.60
CA SER A 745 -19.30 22.95 1.41
C SER A 745 -19.24 21.64 2.21
N LYS A 746 -20.20 20.73 2.02
CA LYS A 746 -20.28 19.39 2.63
C LYS A 746 -20.11 18.25 1.62
N LYS A 747 -20.08 18.52 0.31
CA LYS A 747 -19.74 17.54 -0.74
C LYS A 747 -18.31 17.77 -1.22
N SER A 748 -17.56 16.71 -1.50
CA SER A 748 -16.25 16.84 -2.15
C SER A 748 -16.40 16.98 -3.66
N HIS A 749 -15.62 17.86 -4.27
CA HIS A 749 -15.41 17.93 -5.73
C HIS A 749 -14.60 16.76 -6.30
N SER A 750 -14.15 15.83 -5.45
CA SER A 750 -13.27 14.71 -5.80
C SER A 750 -13.94 13.34 -5.67
N LYS A 751 -15.22 13.28 -5.26
CA LYS A 751 -15.92 12.01 -5.05
C LYS A 751 -17.14 11.92 -5.96
N VAL A 752 -17.12 10.89 -6.81
CA VAL A 752 -18.31 10.33 -7.44
C VAL A 752 -18.76 9.12 -6.60
N ASP A 753 -20.07 8.98 -6.38
CA ASP A 753 -20.65 7.79 -5.74
C ASP A 753 -20.94 6.72 -6.81
N ASP A 754 -20.94 5.44 -6.41
CA ASP A 754 -21.16 4.34 -7.34
C ASP A 754 -22.65 4.22 -7.71
N TYR A 755 -22.94 4.09 -9.01
CA TYR A 755 -24.29 4.09 -9.58
C TYR A 755 -24.89 2.68 -9.62
N VAL A 756 -24.06 1.69 -9.96
CA VAL A 756 -24.38 0.25 -9.88
C VAL A 756 -23.20 -0.46 -9.23
N LYS A 757 -23.51 -1.43 -8.37
CA LYS A 757 -22.56 -2.36 -7.77
C LYS A 757 -23.10 -3.76 -7.98
N LEU A 758 -22.43 -4.52 -8.84
CA LEU A 758 -22.72 -5.94 -9.08
C LEU A 758 -21.98 -6.80 -8.05
N SER A 759 -22.65 -7.84 -7.56
CA SER A 759 -22.09 -8.88 -6.69
C SER A 759 -21.80 -10.13 -7.52
N LEU A 760 -20.65 -10.17 -8.20
CA LEU A 760 -20.27 -11.26 -9.09
C LEU A 760 -19.87 -12.52 -8.29
N GLY A 761 -20.39 -13.67 -8.69
CA GLY A 761 -20.05 -15.02 -8.22
C GLY A 761 -19.47 -15.91 -9.31
N HIS A 762 -19.22 -17.18 -9.00
CA HIS A 762 -18.69 -18.16 -9.94
C HIS A 762 -19.75 -18.58 -10.98
N GLY A 763 -19.41 -18.52 -12.26
CA GLY A 763 -20.31 -18.80 -13.39
C GLY A 763 -21.08 -17.59 -13.92
N ASP A 764 -21.06 -16.45 -13.21
CA ASP A 764 -21.84 -15.27 -13.59
C ASP A 764 -21.29 -14.58 -14.85
N ILE A 765 -22.16 -13.93 -15.62
CA ILE A 765 -21.82 -13.20 -16.85
C ILE A 765 -22.11 -11.71 -16.66
N VAL A 766 -21.20 -10.84 -17.13
CA VAL A 766 -21.44 -9.39 -17.25
C VAL A 766 -21.31 -9.01 -18.72
N ILE A 767 -22.22 -8.19 -19.24
CA ILE A 767 -22.14 -7.63 -20.60
C ILE A 767 -22.33 -6.11 -20.49
N MET A 768 -21.47 -5.34 -21.15
CA MET A 768 -21.48 -3.88 -21.18
C MET A 768 -21.71 -3.44 -22.63
N ARG A 769 -22.77 -2.67 -22.91
CA ARG A 769 -23.12 -2.22 -24.27
C ARG A 769 -23.21 -0.71 -24.42
N GLY A 770 -22.81 -0.25 -25.60
CA GLY A 770 -22.85 1.14 -26.06
C GLY A 770 -21.51 1.83 -25.86
N ALA A 771 -20.89 2.30 -26.94
CA ALA A 771 -19.58 2.98 -26.89
C ALA A 771 -19.56 4.21 -25.94
N HIS A 772 -20.70 4.90 -25.82
CA HIS A 772 -20.85 6.03 -24.89
C HIS A 772 -20.92 5.61 -23.41
N LEU A 773 -21.27 4.37 -23.07
CA LEU A 773 -21.10 3.86 -21.71
C LEU A 773 -19.63 3.91 -21.32
N GLN A 774 -18.76 3.28 -22.12
CA GLN A 774 -17.33 3.25 -21.87
C GLN A 774 -16.68 4.65 -21.99
N LYS A 775 -17.18 5.55 -22.87
CA LYS A 775 -16.70 6.95 -22.92
C LYS A 775 -16.91 7.67 -21.58
N TYR A 776 -18.09 7.54 -20.98
CA TYR A 776 -18.55 8.41 -19.89
C TYR A 776 -18.59 7.78 -18.49
N TYR A 777 -18.56 6.45 -18.39
CA TYR A 777 -18.53 5.70 -17.14
C TYR A 777 -17.21 4.92 -17.00
N GLU A 778 -16.81 4.68 -15.77
CA GLU A 778 -15.66 3.87 -15.37
C GLU A 778 -16.13 2.80 -14.37
N HIS A 779 -15.44 1.66 -14.37
CA HIS A 779 -15.76 0.53 -13.50
C HIS A 779 -14.52 0.00 -12.79
N GLY A 780 -14.68 -0.55 -11.58
CA GLY A 780 -13.60 -1.11 -10.76
C GLY A 780 -14.02 -2.41 -10.08
N VAL A 781 -13.09 -3.38 -9.99
CA VAL A 781 -13.35 -4.75 -9.53
C VAL A 781 -12.57 -5.06 -8.25
N THR A 782 -13.28 -5.51 -7.22
CA THR A 782 -12.72 -5.90 -5.91
C THR A 782 -13.11 -7.35 -5.59
N PRO A 783 -12.23 -8.33 -5.91
CA PRO A 783 -12.33 -9.71 -5.43
C PRO A 783 -12.40 -9.82 -3.90
N LYS A 784 -13.04 -10.90 -3.42
CA LYS A 784 -13.24 -11.24 -1.99
C LYS A 784 -12.82 -12.66 -1.63
N GLY A 785 -12.33 -13.43 -2.60
CA GLY A 785 -11.83 -14.80 -2.40
C GLY A 785 -10.32 -14.89 -2.62
N LEU A 786 -9.78 -16.10 -2.45
CA LEU A 786 -8.36 -16.40 -2.63
C LEU A 786 -7.88 -16.25 -4.08
N MET A 787 -8.74 -16.53 -5.05
CA MET A 787 -8.40 -16.51 -6.47
C MET A 787 -9.65 -16.28 -7.34
N ARG A 788 -9.46 -15.66 -8.50
CA ARG A 788 -10.50 -15.43 -9.52
C ARG A 788 -9.88 -15.32 -10.92
N TYR A 789 -10.57 -15.86 -11.93
CA TYR A 789 -10.37 -15.51 -13.33
C TYR A 789 -11.50 -14.59 -13.81
N ALA A 790 -11.15 -13.61 -14.64
CA ALA A 790 -12.07 -12.92 -15.52
C ALA A 790 -11.68 -13.24 -16.97
N LEU A 791 -12.65 -13.72 -17.75
CA LEU A 791 -12.47 -13.99 -19.18
C LEU A 791 -13.28 -12.93 -19.93
N THR A 792 -12.63 -11.83 -20.30
CA THR A 792 -13.26 -10.70 -20.98
C THR A 792 -13.07 -10.83 -22.49
N CYS A 793 -14.16 -10.81 -23.23
CA CYS A 793 -14.20 -10.78 -24.68
C CYS A 793 -14.51 -9.39 -25.22
N ARG A 794 -13.84 -9.06 -26.33
CA ARG A 794 -14.02 -7.82 -27.08
C ARG A 794 -14.07 -8.12 -28.58
N THR A 795 -14.52 -7.13 -29.36
CA THR A 795 -14.37 -7.12 -30.82
C THR A 795 -13.37 -6.04 -31.20
N VAL A 796 -12.21 -6.43 -31.74
CA VAL A 796 -11.25 -5.51 -32.36
C VAL A 796 -11.75 -5.21 -33.78
N LEU A 797 -12.04 -3.94 -34.06
CA LEU A 797 -12.67 -3.53 -35.32
C LEU A 797 -11.69 -3.53 -36.51
N PRO A 798 -12.17 -3.80 -37.74
CA PRO A 798 -11.36 -3.71 -38.96
C PRO A 798 -10.63 -2.36 -39.08
N GLY A 799 -9.33 -2.40 -39.35
CA GLY A 799 -8.50 -1.20 -39.53
C GLY A 799 -8.01 -0.51 -38.24
N HIS A 800 -8.36 -1.00 -37.05
CA HIS A 800 -7.76 -0.50 -35.79
C HIS A 800 -6.24 -0.81 -35.70
N LEU A 801 -5.84 -1.99 -36.15
CA LEU A 801 -4.44 -2.45 -36.18
C LEU A 801 -3.77 -2.09 -37.51
N LYS A 802 -2.51 -1.66 -37.46
CA LYS A 802 -1.65 -1.56 -38.65
C LYS A 802 -1.32 -2.97 -39.16
N LYS A 803 -0.90 -3.08 -40.42
CA LYS A 803 -0.46 -4.37 -41.00
C LYS A 803 0.68 -5.06 -40.23
N SER A 804 1.52 -4.30 -39.53
CA SER A 804 2.61 -4.81 -38.66
C SER A 804 2.17 -5.17 -37.23
N GLU A 805 0.89 -5.00 -36.91
CA GLU A 805 0.28 -5.23 -35.60
C GLU A 805 -0.85 -6.30 -35.70
N LEU A 806 -1.16 -6.76 -36.91
CA LEU A 806 -1.98 -7.94 -37.18
C LEU A 806 -1.19 -9.22 -36.83
N PRO A 807 -1.87 -10.32 -36.44
CA PRO A 807 -1.23 -11.60 -36.24
C PRO A 807 -0.79 -12.22 -37.57
N ASP A 808 0.14 -13.18 -37.50
CA ASP A 808 0.55 -14.03 -38.63
C ASP A 808 -0.32 -15.29 -38.79
N TYR A 809 -1.23 -15.53 -37.85
CA TYR A 809 -2.25 -16.57 -37.87
C TYR A 809 -3.65 -16.04 -38.22
N GLU A 810 -4.53 -16.94 -38.67
CA GLU A 810 -5.96 -16.66 -38.85
C GLU A 810 -6.69 -16.61 -37.50
N VAL A 811 -7.56 -15.62 -37.30
CA VAL A 811 -8.35 -15.49 -36.06
C VAL A 811 -9.75 -16.05 -36.30
N ASP A 812 -9.85 -17.37 -36.24
CA ASP A 812 -11.12 -18.10 -36.25
C ASP A 812 -11.34 -18.86 -34.92
N LEU A 813 -12.60 -19.06 -34.57
CA LEU A 813 -13.05 -19.77 -33.38
C LEU A 813 -13.43 -21.20 -33.76
N VAL A 814 -12.44 -22.09 -33.78
CA VAL A 814 -12.57 -23.49 -34.21
C VAL A 814 -13.27 -24.38 -33.15
N GLN A 815 -14.43 -23.94 -32.65
CA GLN A 815 -15.30 -24.66 -31.72
C GLN A 815 -16.78 -24.51 -32.13
N ASN A 816 -17.57 -25.57 -31.90
CA ASN A 816 -19.03 -25.51 -31.98
C ASN A 816 -19.61 -24.38 -31.09
N GLU A 817 -20.62 -23.68 -31.62
CA GLU A 817 -21.26 -22.55 -30.94
C GLU A 817 -22.15 -23.02 -29.77
N TYR A 818 -22.00 -22.38 -28.61
CA TYR A 818 -22.81 -22.63 -27.42
C TYR A 818 -24.27 -22.20 -27.68
N ASP A 819 -25.23 -23.09 -27.39
CA ASP A 819 -26.64 -22.87 -27.71
C ASP A 819 -27.55 -22.72 -26.47
N GLY A 820 -27.00 -22.84 -25.27
CA GLY A 820 -27.75 -22.81 -24.01
C GLY A 820 -28.63 -24.03 -23.73
N ARG A 821 -28.80 -24.99 -24.66
CA ARG A 821 -29.76 -26.10 -24.53
C ARG A 821 -29.43 -27.08 -23.39
N ARG A 822 -28.16 -27.13 -22.97
CA ARG A 822 -27.71 -27.87 -21.78
C ARG A 822 -28.34 -27.32 -20.49
N ILE A 823 -28.45 -25.99 -20.37
CA ILE A 823 -28.94 -25.24 -19.20
C ILE A 823 -30.35 -24.67 -19.39
N ALA A 824 -31.05 -25.04 -20.45
CA ALA A 824 -32.42 -24.59 -20.77
C ALA A 824 -33.53 -25.36 -20.03
N LYS A 825 -33.18 -26.33 -19.18
CA LYS A 825 -34.08 -27.34 -18.58
C LYS A 825 -34.42 -27.05 -17.12
#